data_AF-A0A846R092-F1
#
_entry.id   AF-A0A846R092-F1
#
_cell.length_a   1.000
_cell.length_b   1.000
_cell.length_c   1.000
_cell.angle_alpha   90.00
_cell.angle_beta   90.00
_cell.angle_gamma   90.00
#
_symmetry.space_group_name_H-M   'P 1'
#
loop_
_entity.id
_entity.type
_entity.pdbx_description
1 polymer ?
#
loop_
_entity_poly.entity_id
_entity_poly.type
_entity_poly.pdbx_seq_one_letter_code
_entity_poly.pdbx_strand_id
1 'polypeptide(L)'
;MKRNPNSTFIISFILVIFLFFCSCQKDSDLLAEIVLNKSGSLSVDEEDSEVEESTIILNAIDDAYLQDGKGYNENTVRVEANTRTTYLKFDLSSIEGTITGAYLEFTTDSDEGYGHLEAFEGLGNDWTEEDLTFENAPEKGELLGEIDSEYEVGRSQKVILESEGLTPSIMSIVLNIKSGDDISIASKESTDNPGPKLVVEYIGKINGDSQQSNDNEDENKDDSISIDNVITLNTLKAFPSAIGAGAFARVNPKAAKFYEVTNLNTSGPGSFREAFEASGSRIVIIKVEGRVEDSNAYAEYDTSSGDIAVWGQMAPGLGLTVSHPRMTFTRAGNLIFRFLTLQSDLGKPCTVNVDCFDALNYLQIENETSNYVDHCSLRYGLDQTWTLNINTHSQGGNASLNRSSFVYNLLAEADPDHSTASIMNKQGDTPATTDIGDHTWSRNMTYNISHRFPNLNANGDFENYNNFIVNWSARLSRYNITPNVDYHRNYNKQGNVTRGLSGMHRRGNKLNYGGDWNGDEPRIYSAFNITEGINVDNSSNLQSDLYTWFKSSSNSLHGVSIKENGPVPTQFFTTTQQFSFNPPPEGYWDAMDVPRKVMASVGHNRGINKDGTPYYGSDDLDNSYFSKTKNNGTESSYRSIGSWTQSSFPGTSIYTDTDGDYMPDWFENQHTHLNPNNPNDMLMAHVDWSFSEGYAVTNNAGYTNLEICAEYYAGGFETMIDGTNNLNIND
;
A
#
# COMPACT_ATOMS: atom_id res chain seq x y z
N MET A 1 -1.01 -46.18 -45.52
CA MET A 1 -0.13 -47.27 -46.03
C MET A 1 1.24 -47.10 -45.36
N LYS A 2 2.00 -48.16 -45.04
CA LYS A 2 3.27 -48.03 -44.28
C LYS A 2 4.46 -47.65 -45.18
N ARG A 3 5.29 -46.69 -44.77
CA ARG A 3 6.73 -46.88 -44.48
C ARG A 3 7.41 -45.59 -43.97
N ASN A 4 8.57 -45.76 -43.33
CA ASN A 4 9.42 -44.72 -42.72
C ASN A 4 10.81 -44.69 -43.44
N PRO A 5 11.87 -44.00 -42.96
CA PRO A 5 12.86 -43.32 -43.82
C PRO A 5 14.10 -44.18 -44.19
N ASN A 6 15.13 -43.54 -44.76
CA ASN A 6 16.52 -44.04 -44.82
C ASN A 6 17.55 -42.90 -44.71
N SER A 7 18.79 -43.24 -44.32
CA SER A 7 19.92 -42.33 -44.04
C SER A 7 21.24 -42.92 -44.60
N THR A 8 22.21 -42.07 -45.03
CA THR A 8 23.67 -42.29 -45.34
C THR A 8 24.21 -41.09 -46.16
N PHE A 9 25.51 -40.86 -46.43
CA PHE A 9 26.79 -41.54 -46.06
C PHE A 9 27.78 -40.51 -45.42
N ILE A 10 29.11 -40.75 -45.42
CA ILE A 10 29.94 -40.43 -44.23
C ILE A 10 31.45 -40.14 -44.47
N ILE A 11 32.08 -39.40 -43.52
CA ILE A 11 33.53 -39.27 -43.13
C ILE A 11 34.58 -38.58 -44.06
N SER A 12 35.27 -37.54 -43.53
CA SER A 12 36.75 -37.22 -43.54
C SER A 12 37.00 -35.70 -43.28
N PHE A 13 37.87 -35.16 -42.40
CA PHE A 13 39.33 -35.29 -42.10
C PHE A 13 40.31 -34.69 -43.16
N ILE A 14 41.40 -33.95 -42.85
CA ILE A 14 41.81 -33.15 -41.65
C ILE A 14 43.07 -32.24 -41.91
N LEU A 15 43.18 -31.08 -41.22
CA LEU A 15 44.41 -30.33 -40.77
C LEU A 15 45.39 -29.58 -41.74
N VAL A 16 46.14 -28.62 -41.14
CA VAL A 16 47.40 -27.89 -41.54
C VAL A 16 47.31 -26.61 -42.45
N ILE A 17 48.07 -25.50 -42.30
CA ILE A 17 48.57 -24.67 -41.14
C ILE A 17 49.28 -23.35 -41.65
N PHE A 18 49.29 -22.26 -40.84
CA PHE A 18 50.21 -21.06 -40.87
C PHE A 18 50.21 -20.08 -42.09
N LEU A 19 50.58 -18.77 -42.04
CA LEU A 19 50.86 -17.76 -40.98
C LEU A 19 50.88 -16.29 -41.56
N PHE A 20 50.40 -15.29 -40.77
CA PHE A 20 50.85 -13.86 -40.63
C PHE A 20 50.89 -12.89 -41.87
N PHE A 21 50.80 -11.55 -41.75
CA PHE A 21 51.40 -10.61 -40.77
C PHE A 21 50.58 -9.33 -40.40
N CYS A 22 50.97 -8.71 -39.26
CA CYS A 22 50.53 -7.51 -38.50
C CYS A 22 49.90 -6.26 -39.15
N SER A 23 48.99 -5.59 -38.41
CA SER A 23 49.23 -4.30 -37.67
C SER A 23 47.91 -3.80 -37.02
N CYS A 24 47.65 -3.80 -35.71
CA CYS A 24 48.31 -3.15 -34.54
C CYS A 24 48.06 -1.64 -34.36
N GLN A 25 47.08 -1.27 -33.52
CA GLN A 25 47.15 -0.36 -32.35
C GLN A 25 45.75 -0.31 -31.68
N LYS A 26 45.58 -0.68 -30.39
CA LYS A 26 45.81 0.08 -29.13
C LYS A 26 44.74 1.16 -28.88
N ASP A 27 44.14 1.34 -27.70
CA ASP A 27 44.13 0.68 -26.37
C ASP A 27 42.70 0.90 -25.77
N SER A 28 42.17 0.24 -24.74
CA SER A 28 42.56 -0.81 -23.77
C SER A 28 41.33 -1.74 -23.54
N ASP A 29 41.22 -2.81 -22.71
CA ASP A 29 41.91 -3.37 -21.52
C ASP A 29 41.64 -2.63 -20.17
N LEU A 30 41.32 -3.24 -19.01
CA LEU A 30 40.82 -4.60 -18.65
C LEU A 30 40.45 -4.61 -17.13
N LEU A 31 39.64 -5.57 -16.65
CA LEU A 31 40.06 -6.58 -15.65
C LEU A 31 38.90 -7.46 -15.12
N ALA A 32 39.07 -8.77 -15.26
CA ALA A 32 38.45 -9.78 -14.41
C ALA A 32 39.45 -10.96 -14.25
N GLU A 33 39.57 -11.45 -13.01
CA GLU A 33 40.10 -12.77 -12.59
C GLU A 33 41.57 -13.18 -12.93
N ILE A 34 42.36 -13.45 -11.88
CA ILE A 34 43.65 -14.19 -11.85
C ILE A 34 44.02 -14.38 -10.36
N VAL A 35 44.47 -15.54 -9.82
CA VAL A 35 44.74 -16.85 -10.45
C VAL A 35 44.63 -18.04 -9.47
N LEU A 36 44.46 -19.22 -10.05
CA LEU A 36 44.63 -20.60 -9.55
C LEU A 36 45.42 -20.87 -8.24
N ASN A 37 44.72 -21.51 -7.30
CA ASN A 37 44.99 -22.87 -6.77
C ASN A 37 46.40 -23.20 -6.24
N LYS A 38 46.52 -23.41 -4.92
CA LYS A 38 47.64 -24.10 -4.27
C LYS A 38 47.15 -24.93 -3.06
N SER A 39 47.60 -26.17 -2.94
CA SER A 39 47.19 -27.07 -1.85
C SER A 39 47.98 -26.83 -0.55
N GLY A 40 47.26 -26.83 0.57
CA GLY A 40 47.82 -26.82 1.93
C GLY A 40 46.69 -26.85 2.95
N SER A 41 46.69 -27.82 3.86
CA SER A 41 45.71 -27.92 4.95
C SER A 41 46.16 -27.07 6.14
N LEU A 42 45.36 -26.09 6.53
CA LEU A 42 45.42 -25.42 7.83
C LEU A 42 43.99 -24.98 8.19
N SER A 43 43.60 -25.21 9.43
CA SER A 43 42.35 -24.73 10.00
C SER A 43 42.54 -23.32 10.54
N VAL A 44 41.65 -22.41 10.15
CA VAL A 44 41.40 -21.14 10.83
C VAL A 44 39.89 -21.00 10.87
N ASP A 45 39.35 -20.71 12.04
CA ASP A 45 37.95 -20.35 12.22
C ASP A 45 37.85 -18.83 11.98
N GLU A 46 37.04 -18.40 11.03
CA GLU A 46 36.68 -16.99 10.82
C GLU A 46 35.15 -16.88 10.96
N GLU A 47 34.70 -15.98 11.83
CA GLU A 47 33.29 -15.68 12.05
C GLU A 47 32.80 -14.83 10.87
N ASP A 48 31.86 -15.39 10.10
CA ASP A 48 31.17 -14.68 9.01
C ASP A 48 30.17 -13.71 9.67
N SER A 49 30.66 -12.52 10.05
CA SER A 49 29.86 -11.52 10.75
C SER A 49 28.86 -10.91 9.78
N GLU A 50 27.60 -11.31 9.91
CA GLU A 50 26.46 -10.79 9.16
C GLU A 50 26.40 -9.25 9.28
N VAL A 51 26.08 -8.58 8.17
CA VAL A 51 26.07 -7.12 8.04
C VAL A 51 24.67 -6.72 7.60
N GLU A 52 23.98 -5.97 8.45
CA GLU A 52 22.57 -5.65 8.28
C GLU A 52 22.36 -4.14 8.10
N GLU A 53 21.22 -3.76 7.53
CA GLU A 53 20.71 -2.39 7.58
C GLU A 53 20.19 -2.11 8.99
N SER A 54 20.51 -0.94 9.55
CA SER A 54 20.19 -0.56 10.93
C SER A 54 19.97 0.94 11.04
N THR A 55 19.12 1.35 11.98
CA THR A 55 18.79 2.76 12.22
C THR A 55 19.06 3.09 13.68
N ILE A 56 19.69 4.25 13.93
CA ILE A 56 19.90 4.80 15.28
C ILE A 56 19.28 6.18 15.38
N ILE A 57 18.67 6.47 16.55
CA ILE A 57 18.10 7.77 16.89
C ILE A 57 19.01 8.41 17.94
N LEU A 58 19.59 9.56 17.60
CA LEU A 58 20.54 10.30 18.43
C LEU A 58 19.90 11.63 18.84
N ASN A 59 19.55 11.77 20.10
CA ASN A 59 19.11 13.06 20.64
C ASN A 59 20.29 14.04 20.71
N ALA A 60 20.02 15.34 20.67
CA ALA A 60 21.05 16.37 20.83
C ALA A 60 21.75 16.22 22.19
N ILE A 61 23.08 16.10 22.20
CA ILE A 61 23.89 16.06 23.43
C ILE A 61 24.20 17.47 23.95
N ASP A 62 24.30 18.43 23.04
CA ASP A 62 24.28 19.87 23.29
C ASP A 62 23.32 20.52 22.29
N ASP A 63 22.47 21.45 22.73
CA ASP A 63 21.83 22.41 21.82
C ASP A 63 21.75 23.83 22.39
N ALA A 64 22.04 24.81 21.54
CA ALA A 64 22.03 26.23 21.91
C ALA A 64 21.92 27.12 20.65
N TYR A 65 21.55 28.39 20.82
CA TYR A 65 21.61 29.37 19.74
C TYR A 65 22.51 30.57 20.06
N LEU A 66 23.16 31.11 19.05
CA LEU A 66 23.98 32.31 19.14
C LEU A 66 23.16 33.54 18.70
N GLN A 67 23.10 34.57 19.55
CA GLN A 67 22.54 35.89 19.21
C GLN A 67 23.50 36.98 19.71
N ASP A 68 23.73 38.03 18.90
CA ASP A 68 24.59 39.17 19.25
C ASP A 68 26.01 38.79 19.73
N GLY A 69 26.51 37.60 19.33
CA GLY A 69 27.79 37.04 19.71
C GLY A 69 27.83 36.26 21.05
N LYS A 70 26.69 36.10 21.71
CA LYS A 70 26.52 35.32 22.96
C LYS A 70 25.67 34.07 22.69
N GLY A 71 26.03 32.93 23.27
CA GLY A 71 25.21 31.70 23.24
C GLY A 71 24.09 31.70 24.28
N TYR A 72 23.03 30.95 23.98
CA TYR A 72 21.83 30.80 24.79
C TYR A 72 21.40 29.32 24.77
N ASN A 73 21.51 28.64 25.92
CA ASN A 73 20.67 27.50 26.28
C ASN A 73 19.44 28.07 26.99
N GLU A 74 18.27 27.79 26.42
CA GLU A 74 16.93 28.12 26.90
C GLU A 74 15.98 27.03 26.37
N ASN A 75 14.77 26.87 26.92
CA ASN A 75 13.79 25.86 26.47
C ASN A 75 13.53 25.83 24.95
N THR A 76 13.87 26.88 24.21
CA THR A 76 13.81 26.92 22.73
C THR A 76 15.12 27.43 22.13
N VAL A 77 15.60 26.77 21.08
CA VAL A 77 16.69 27.26 20.23
C VAL A 77 16.14 27.94 18.98
N ARG A 78 16.70 29.10 18.61
CA ARG A 78 16.10 29.99 17.60
C ARG A 78 16.99 30.25 16.39
N VAL A 79 16.38 30.19 15.20
CA VAL A 79 17.02 30.50 13.91
C VAL A 79 16.37 31.75 13.30
N GLU A 80 17.17 32.75 12.90
CA GLU A 80 16.68 34.00 12.30
C GLU A 80 17.74 34.63 11.39
N ALA A 81 17.35 35.03 10.18
CA ALA A 81 18.29 35.49 9.14
C ALA A 81 19.13 36.69 9.58
N ASN A 82 20.45 36.47 9.77
CA ASN A 82 21.45 37.44 10.24
C ASN A 82 21.37 37.84 11.73
N THR A 83 20.40 37.32 12.50
CA THR A 83 20.23 37.65 13.93
C THR A 83 20.56 36.46 14.83
N ARG A 84 20.10 35.25 14.48
CA ARG A 84 20.23 34.04 15.31
C ARG A 84 20.63 32.82 14.49
N THR A 85 21.47 31.96 15.06
CA THR A 85 21.91 30.70 14.44
C THR A 85 21.94 29.63 15.51
N THR A 86 21.28 28.50 15.26
CA THR A 86 21.21 27.36 16.19
C THR A 86 22.35 26.38 15.89
N TYR A 87 22.89 25.80 16.95
CA TYR A 87 23.94 24.80 16.95
C TYR A 87 23.42 23.58 17.69
N LEU A 88 23.46 22.43 17.02
CA LEU A 88 23.08 21.13 17.58
C LEU A 88 24.32 20.23 17.58
N LYS A 89 24.49 19.35 18.56
CA LYS A 89 25.56 18.36 18.57
C LYS A 89 25.02 16.96 18.80
N PHE A 90 25.57 15.98 18.07
CA PHE A 90 25.20 14.58 18.13
C PHE A 90 26.46 13.72 18.26
N ASP A 91 26.34 12.56 18.91
CA ASP A 91 27.42 11.57 19.00
C ASP A 91 27.11 10.35 18.13
N LEU A 92 27.72 10.27 16.94
CA LEU A 92 27.57 9.15 16.01
C LEU A 92 28.66 8.08 16.23
N SER A 93 29.47 8.16 17.29
CA SER A 93 30.62 7.26 17.50
C SER A 93 30.26 5.79 17.79
N SER A 94 28.99 5.50 18.05
CA SER A 94 28.43 4.15 18.17
C SER A 94 28.17 3.45 16.83
N ILE A 95 28.23 4.17 15.70
CA ILE A 95 27.91 3.64 14.37
C ILE A 95 29.09 2.83 13.79
N GLU A 96 29.09 1.51 14.01
CA GLU A 96 30.03 0.58 13.38
C GLU A 96 29.58 0.14 11.98
N GLY A 97 29.48 1.10 11.04
CA GLY A 97 29.05 0.85 9.68
C GLY A 97 29.30 1.99 8.70
N THR A 98 28.75 1.84 7.49
CA THR A 98 28.65 2.90 6.48
C THR A 98 27.30 3.58 6.63
N ILE A 99 27.27 4.88 6.92
CA ILE A 99 26.03 5.66 6.94
C ILE A 99 25.45 5.68 5.52
N THR A 100 24.19 5.31 5.37
CA THR A 100 23.48 5.24 4.08
C THR A 100 22.50 6.38 3.90
N GLY A 101 21.83 6.81 4.97
CA GLY A 101 20.83 7.87 4.95
C GLY A 101 20.71 8.54 6.32
N ALA A 102 20.14 9.74 6.37
CA ALA A 102 19.85 10.41 7.63
C ALA A 102 18.80 11.53 7.47
N TYR A 103 18.19 11.91 8.58
CA TYR A 103 17.46 13.17 8.69
C TYR A 103 17.55 13.77 10.09
N LEU A 104 17.62 15.09 10.16
CA LEU A 104 17.39 15.84 11.38
C LEU A 104 15.87 16.02 11.57
N GLU A 105 15.33 15.56 12.69
CA GLU A 105 13.95 15.83 13.10
C GLU A 105 13.94 16.78 14.30
N PHE A 106 13.08 17.79 14.26
CA PHE A 106 12.89 18.74 15.35
C PHE A 106 11.43 19.22 15.42
N THR A 107 10.99 19.68 16.59
CA THR A 107 9.63 20.19 16.80
C THR A 107 9.63 21.72 16.89
N THR A 108 8.65 22.38 16.27
CA THR A 108 8.43 23.83 16.44
C THR A 108 7.76 24.08 17.79
N ASP A 109 8.31 24.98 18.62
CA ASP A 109 7.91 25.10 20.04
C ASP A 109 7.06 26.34 20.36
N SER A 110 7.67 27.52 20.56
CA SER A 110 6.98 28.63 21.24
C SER A 110 6.23 29.61 20.33
N ASP A 111 6.55 29.62 19.03
CA ASP A 111 5.97 30.54 18.05
C ASP A 111 5.95 29.91 16.63
N GLU A 112 5.01 30.38 15.81
CA GLU A 112 4.84 29.95 14.43
C GLU A 112 5.76 30.74 13.50
N GLY A 113 6.43 30.05 12.57
CA GLY A 113 7.35 30.67 11.60
C GLY A 113 7.15 30.12 10.18
N TYR A 114 7.91 30.61 9.20
CA TYR A 114 7.95 30.05 7.84
C TYR A 114 9.27 30.34 7.14
N GLY A 115 9.65 29.48 6.19
CA GLY A 115 10.72 29.71 5.24
C GLY A 115 11.79 28.62 5.11
N HIS A 116 12.84 28.98 4.39
CA HIS A 116 13.88 28.08 3.90
C HIS A 116 15.00 27.92 4.93
N LEU A 117 14.95 26.83 5.68
CA LEU A 117 15.96 26.40 6.64
C LEU A 117 17.04 25.55 5.97
N GLU A 118 18.30 25.78 6.34
CA GLU A 118 19.50 25.11 5.85
C GLU A 118 20.23 24.49 7.06
N ALA A 119 20.61 23.22 6.94
CA ALA A 119 21.43 22.49 7.90
C ALA A 119 22.83 22.28 7.32
N PHE A 120 23.85 22.86 7.96
CA PHE A 120 25.26 22.72 7.57
C PHE A 120 26.01 21.82 8.55
N GLU A 121 27.09 21.21 8.08
CA GLU A 121 28.15 20.68 8.93
C GLU A 121 28.71 21.79 9.83
N GLY A 122 28.94 21.51 11.11
CA GLY A 122 29.71 22.37 12.00
C GLY A 122 31.18 21.98 12.03
N LEU A 123 32.06 22.85 11.56
CA LEU A 123 33.51 22.67 11.52
C LEU A 123 34.13 22.84 12.92
N GLY A 124 33.89 21.87 13.79
CA GLY A 124 34.40 21.80 15.16
C GLY A 124 33.34 21.38 16.17
N ASN A 125 33.80 20.83 17.30
CA ASN A 125 32.94 20.37 18.40
C ASN A 125 33.34 20.94 19.77
N ASP A 126 34.30 21.87 19.80
CA ASP A 126 34.94 22.43 21.01
C ASP A 126 34.08 23.55 21.67
N TRP A 127 32.79 23.25 21.88
CA TRP A 127 31.79 24.09 22.52
C TRP A 127 30.89 23.23 23.42
N THR A 128 30.14 23.84 24.34
CA THR A 128 28.92 23.27 24.93
C THR A 128 27.81 24.30 24.92
N GLU A 129 26.58 23.87 25.16
CA GLU A 129 25.44 24.77 25.36
C GLU A 129 25.62 25.74 26.54
N GLU A 130 26.37 25.34 27.58
CA GLU A 130 26.73 26.19 28.72
C GLU A 130 27.79 27.25 28.37
N ASP A 131 28.64 27.00 27.35
CA ASP A 131 29.81 27.84 27.04
C ASP A 131 29.83 28.49 25.64
N LEU A 132 28.79 28.28 24.83
CA LEU A 132 28.71 28.80 23.45
C LEU A 132 28.91 30.32 23.37
N THR A 133 29.85 30.74 22.54
CA THR A 133 30.16 32.14 22.21
C THR A 133 30.56 32.29 20.74
N PHE A 134 30.67 33.53 20.26
CA PHE A 134 31.18 33.82 18.92
C PHE A 134 32.59 33.26 18.63
N GLU A 135 33.41 32.98 19.66
CA GLU A 135 34.81 32.56 19.50
C GLU A 135 34.99 31.03 19.48
N ASN A 136 33.98 30.25 19.88
CA ASN A 136 33.99 28.78 19.85
C ASN A 136 32.80 28.13 19.12
N ALA A 137 31.82 28.91 18.67
CA ALA A 137 30.76 28.45 17.78
C ALA A 137 31.35 27.85 16.47
N PRO A 138 30.98 26.63 16.06
CA PRO A 138 31.47 26.01 14.83
C PRO A 138 31.27 26.88 13.58
N GLU A 139 32.28 26.94 12.70
CA GLU A 139 32.12 27.53 11.37
C GLU A 139 31.23 26.62 10.49
N LYS A 140 30.50 27.19 9.53
CA LYS A 140 29.64 26.43 8.60
C LYS A 140 30.51 25.73 7.56
N GLY A 141 30.44 24.40 7.53
CA GLY A 141 31.09 23.52 6.55
C GLY A 141 30.20 23.28 5.34
N GLU A 142 30.12 22.02 4.89
CA GLU A 142 29.27 21.66 3.75
C GLU A 142 27.77 21.72 4.09
N LEU A 143 26.91 21.94 3.09
CA LEU A 143 25.46 21.91 3.26
C LEU A 143 25.00 20.46 3.33
N LEU A 144 24.50 20.03 4.48
CA LEU A 144 23.99 18.68 4.69
C LEU A 144 22.55 18.53 4.20
N GLY A 145 21.71 19.56 4.33
CA GLY A 145 20.32 19.49 3.85
C GLY A 145 19.57 20.83 3.95
N GLU A 146 18.42 20.92 3.30
CA GLU A 146 17.56 22.10 3.37
C GLU A 146 16.05 21.76 3.26
N ILE A 147 15.20 22.61 3.83
CA ILE A 147 13.73 22.51 3.78
C ILE A 147 13.11 23.91 3.70
N ASP A 148 12.09 24.09 2.86
CA ASP A 148 11.25 25.30 2.82
C ASP A 148 9.84 24.92 3.27
N SER A 149 9.39 25.46 4.41
CA SER A 149 8.21 24.96 5.14
C SER A 149 7.48 26.06 5.92
N GLU A 150 6.26 25.76 6.36
CA GLU A 150 5.56 26.49 7.42
C GLU A 150 5.74 25.73 8.75
N TYR A 151 6.19 26.44 9.78
CA TYR A 151 6.57 25.92 11.09
C TYR A 151 5.44 26.20 12.08
N GLU A 152 4.48 25.27 12.17
CA GLU A 152 3.35 25.34 13.10
C GLU A 152 3.75 24.83 14.50
N VAL A 153 3.31 25.51 15.57
CA VAL A 153 3.57 25.13 16.96
C VAL A 153 3.11 23.69 17.25
N GLY A 154 3.98 22.89 17.87
CA GLY A 154 3.75 21.47 18.18
C GLY A 154 3.96 20.51 16.99
N ARG A 155 4.39 21.01 15.83
CA ARG A 155 4.61 20.19 14.62
C ARG A 155 6.09 19.85 14.43
N SER A 156 6.38 18.56 14.30
CA SER A 156 7.68 18.04 13.88
C SER A 156 7.95 18.32 12.39
N GLN A 157 9.20 18.61 12.08
CA GLN A 157 9.74 18.82 10.73
C GLN A 157 10.94 17.88 10.52
N LYS A 158 11.22 17.49 9.27
CA LYS A 158 12.34 16.61 8.92
C LYS A 158 13.20 17.22 7.81
N VAL A 159 14.46 17.53 8.13
CA VAL A 159 15.47 17.92 7.14
C VAL A 159 16.22 16.66 6.73
N ILE A 160 16.00 16.17 5.51
CA ILE A 160 16.78 15.06 4.95
C ILE A 160 18.22 15.53 4.76
N LEU A 161 19.19 14.69 5.15
CA LEU A 161 20.62 15.02 5.10
C LEU A 161 21.38 14.12 4.12
N GLU A 162 22.31 14.71 3.37
CA GLU A 162 23.25 14.03 2.49
C GLU A 162 24.23 13.19 3.33
N SER A 163 24.14 11.86 3.22
CA SER A 163 24.89 10.91 4.05
C SER A 163 26.41 10.95 3.83
N GLU A 164 26.89 11.43 2.69
CA GLU A 164 28.32 11.62 2.41
C GLU A 164 28.98 12.66 3.35
N GLY A 165 28.20 13.60 3.92
CA GLY A 165 28.68 14.62 4.85
C GLY A 165 28.62 14.21 6.34
N LEU A 166 28.21 12.98 6.65
CA LEU A 166 28.12 12.47 8.02
C LEU A 166 29.27 11.51 8.34
N THR A 167 29.77 11.54 9.58
CA THR A 167 30.84 10.63 10.02
C THR A 167 30.46 9.94 11.34
N PRO A 168 30.83 8.66 11.55
CA PRO A 168 30.72 7.97 12.85
C PRO A 168 31.61 8.56 13.96
N SER A 169 31.32 9.78 14.39
CA SER A 169 32.00 10.50 15.47
C SER A 169 31.08 11.58 16.06
N ILE A 170 31.55 12.31 17.09
CA ILE A 170 30.84 13.51 17.55
C ILE A 170 30.87 14.54 16.41
N MET A 171 29.71 15.09 16.05
CA MET A 171 29.60 16.17 15.06
C MET A 171 28.59 17.23 15.48
N SER A 172 28.80 18.44 14.96
CA SER A 172 27.89 19.56 15.13
C SER A 172 27.11 19.80 13.83
N ILE A 173 25.86 20.25 13.94
CA ILE A 173 25.02 20.71 12.83
C ILE A 173 24.63 22.16 13.10
N VAL A 174 24.86 23.04 12.12
CA VAL A 174 24.60 24.48 12.22
C VAL A 174 23.37 24.83 11.39
N LEU A 175 22.31 25.28 12.07
CA LEU A 175 21.04 25.64 11.45
C LEU A 175 20.96 27.14 11.12
N ASN A 176 20.61 27.44 9.87
CA ASN A 176 20.55 28.79 9.31
C ASN A 176 19.29 28.96 8.47
N ILE A 177 18.58 30.08 8.57
CA ILE A 177 17.48 30.38 7.64
C ILE A 177 17.96 31.29 6.50
N LYS A 178 17.76 30.83 5.27
CA LYS A 178 18.12 31.47 4.00
C LYS A 178 17.19 32.64 3.68
N SER A 179 15.89 32.45 3.94
CA SER A 179 14.81 33.42 3.76
C SER A 179 13.54 32.95 4.47
N GLY A 180 12.91 33.82 5.27
CA GLY A 180 11.72 33.52 6.07
C GLY A 180 11.54 34.51 7.23
N ASP A 181 10.78 34.11 8.24
CA ASP A 181 10.71 34.77 9.57
C ASP A 181 11.66 34.07 10.57
N ASP A 182 11.57 34.33 11.89
CA ASP A 182 12.24 33.47 12.88
C ASP A 182 11.54 32.12 13.09
N ILE A 183 12.30 31.13 13.56
CA ILE A 183 11.83 29.78 13.86
C ILE A 183 12.25 29.44 15.29
N SER A 184 11.27 29.15 16.16
CA SER A 184 11.50 28.60 17.50
C SER A 184 11.42 27.08 17.47
N ILE A 185 12.54 26.42 17.76
CA ILE A 185 12.69 24.97 17.79
C ILE A 185 12.79 24.54 19.26
N ALA A 186 12.13 23.44 19.62
CA ALA A 186 12.27 22.83 20.94
C ALA A 186 13.73 22.46 21.21
N SER A 187 14.27 22.89 22.34
CA SER A 187 15.54 22.36 22.87
C SER A 187 15.32 20.99 23.52
N LYS A 188 16.40 20.28 23.86
CA LYS A 188 16.32 19.13 24.78
C LYS A 188 15.83 19.51 26.20
N GLU A 189 15.90 20.79 26.60
CA GLU A 189 15.30 21.35 27.82
C GLU A 189 13.80 21.69 27.70
N SER A 190 13.17 21.58 26.52
CA SER A 190 11.73 21.85 26.41
C SER A 190 10.92 20.84 27.24
N THR A 191 9.99 21.36 28.03
CA THR A 191 9.02 20.58 28.81
C THR A 191 7.75 20.27 28.01
N ASP A 192 7.58 20.92 26.87
CA ASP A 192 6.30 21.03 26.17
C ASP A 192 6.34 20.29 24.81
N ASN A 193 7.53 20.14 24.21
CA ASN A 193 7.78 19.44 22.95
C ASN A 193 9.11 18.65 23.01
N PRO A 194 9.31 17.58 22.21
CA PRO A 194 10.59 16.89 22.15
C PRO A 194 11.64 17.70 21.37
N GLY A 195 12.84 17.78 21.95
CA GLY A 195 14.02 18.44 21.37
C GLY A 195 14.60 17.75 20.13
N PRO A 196 15.71 18.28 19.57
CA PRO A 196 16.20 17.88 18.26
C PRO A 196 16.85 16.50 18.30
N LYS A 197 16.56 15.67 17.28
CA LYS A 197 17.14 14.33 17.12
C LYS A 197 17.63 14.10 15.70
N LEU A 198 18.81 13.52 15.57
CA LEU A 198 19.38 13.04 14.32
C LEU A 198 19.06 11.55 14.18
N VAL A 199 18.32 11.17 13.13
CA VAL A 199 18.07 9.77 12.79
C VAL A 199 19.05 9.37 11.70
N VAL A 200 19.78 8.28 11.89
CA VAL A 200 20.84 7.82 10.98
C VAL A 200 20.63 6.36 10.61
N GLU A 201 20.54 6.09 9.33
CA GLU A 201 20.51 4.76 8.72
C GLU A 201 21.93 4.36 8.33
N TYR A 202 22.34 3.13 8.64
CA TYR A 202 23.66 2.61 8.32
C TYR A 202 23.67 1.11 8.04
N ILE A 203 24.64 0.67 7.24
CA ILE A 203 24.93 -0.75 6.98
C ILE A 203 26.18 -1.11 7.79
N GLY A 204 26.03 -1.96 8.81
CA GLY A 204 27.05 -2.14 9.84
C GLY A 204 27.09 -3.52 10.49
N LYS A 205 28.01 -3.70 11.44
CA LYS A 205 28.09 -4.94 12.24
C LYS A 205 27.16 -4.87 13.45
N ILE A 206 26.59 -6.02 13.81
CA ILE A 206 25.77 -6.18 15.01
C ILE A 206 26.66 -6.05 16.27
N ASN A 207 26.65 -4.87 16.88
CA ASN A 207 27.39 -4.59 18.12
C ASN A 207 26.51 -4.91 19.35
N GLY A 208 26.51 -6.18 19.75
CA GLY A 208 25.76 -6.69 20.89
C GLY A 208 26.38 -6.38 22.25
N ASP A 209 26.51 -5.10 22.63
CA ASP A 209 26.66 -4.70 24.04
C ASP A 209 26.18 -3.26 24.28
N SER A 210 25.16 -3.07 25.13
CA SER A 210 24.74 -1.74 25.60
C SER A 210 25.55 -1.37 26.84
N GLN A 211 26.16 -0.18 26.87
CA GLN A 211 27.11 0.16 27.93
C GLN A 211 26.46 0.18 29.33
N GLN A 212 26.82 -0.82 30.15
CA GLN A 212 26.47 -0.86 31.56
C GLN A 212 27.14 0.28 32.35
N SER A 213 26.39 1.31 32.71
CA SER A 213 26.67 2.11 33.89
C SER A 213 26.37 1.26 35.14
N ASN A 214 27.42 0.79 35.81
CA ASN A 214 27.29 0.01 37.03
C ASN A 214 26.98 0.94 38.22
N ASP A 215 25.78 0.81 38.80
CA ASP A 215 25.61 0.85 40.25
C ASP A 215 24.39 0.01 40.67
N ASN A 216 24.37 -0.49 41.92
CA ASN A 216 23.49 -1.58 42.34
C ASN A 216 22.34 -1.07 43.23
N GLU A 217 21.09 -1.48 42.95
CA GLU A 217 20.28 -2.39 43.81
C GLU A 217 18.80 -2.50 43.34
N ASP A 218 18.15 -3.57 43.80
CA ASP A 218 16.72 -3.96 43.66
C ASP A 218 16.16 -4.43 42.30
N GLU A 219 15.20 -5.35 42.40
CA GLU A 219 14.64 -6.14 41.30
C GLU A 219 13.43 -5.47 40.63
N ASN A 220 13.52 -5.18 39.34
CA ASN A 220 12.40 -5.31 38.40
C ASN A 220 12.94 -5.62 37.00
N LYS A 221 12.37 -6.64 36.36
CA LYS A 221 12.67 -7.00 34.97
C LYS A 221 11.64 -6.31 34.08
N ASP A 222 11.95 -5.07 33.70
CA ASP A 222 11.15 -4.31 32.75
C ASP A 222 11.52 -4.78 31.33
N ASP A 223 10.56 -5.36 30.61
CA ASP A 223 10.76 -5.84 29.24
C ASP A 223 10.56 -4.65 28.27
N SER A 224 11.54 -3.75 28.25
CA SER A 224 11.51 -2.51 27.47
C SER A 224 11.54 -2.79 25.97
N ILE A 225 10.37 -2.78 25.35
CA ILE A 225 10.18 -2.83 23.89
C ILE A 225 10.88 -1.63 23.26
N SER A 226 11.72 -1.85 22.24
CA SER A 226 12.19 -0.77 21.37
C SER A 226 11.02 -0.29 20.52
N ILE A 227 10.70 1.01 20.60
CA ILE A 227 9.61 1.62 19.84
C ILE A 227 10.24 2.43 18.71
N ASP A 228 10.43 1.76 17.58
CA ASP A 228 11.15 2.30 16.43
C ASP A 228 10.21 3.16 15.55
N ASN A 229 8.89 2.97 15.68
CA ASN A 229 7.85 3.72 14.98
C ASN A 229 6.72 4.17 15.92
N VAL A 230 6.21 5.40 15.72
CA VAL A 230 5.04 5.94 16.45
C VAL A 230 3.99 6.41 15.44
N ILE A 231 2.81 5.79 15.47
CA ILE A 231 1.69 6.05 14.54
C ILE A 231 0.64 6.93 15.23
N THR A 232 0.54 8.20 14.83
CA THR A 232 -0.45 9.13 15.38
C THR A 232 -1.75 9.13 14.58
N LEU A 233 -2.82 8.56 15.14
CA LEU A 233 -4.16 8.53 14.54
C LEU A 233 -4.92 9.80 14.90
N ASN A 234 -4.84 10.85 14.08
CA ASN A 234 -5.56 12.12 14.32
C ASN A 234 -6.96 12.20 13.67
N THR A 235 -7.35 11.22 12.84
CA THR A 235 -8.57 11.28 12.01
C THR A 235 -9.36 9.97 12.06
N LEU A 236 -10.65 10.05 12.39
CA LEU A 236 -11.55 8.90 12.50
C LEU A 236 -12.07 8.41 11.13
N LYS A 237 -11.21 7.70 10.40
CA LYS A 237 -11.52 6.98 9.15
C LYS A 237 -12.33 5.69 9.41
N ALA A 238 -12.66 4.97 8.34
CA ALA A 238 -13.30 3.64 8.35
C ALA A 238 -12.62 2.65 9.31
N PHE A 239 -11.29 2.63 9.25
CA PHE A 239 -10.33 1.93 10.09
C PHE A 239 -8.97 2.69 9.98
N PRO A 240 -8.05 2.57 10.94
CA PRO A 240 -6.83 3.40 11.00
C PRO A 240 -5.99 3.49 9.72
N SER A 241 -5.82 2.40 8.98
CA SER A 241 -5.03 2.31 7.74
C SER A 241 -5.80 2.63 6.45
N ALA A 242 -7.09 2.95 6.53
CA ALA A 242 -7.92 3.18 5.34
C ALA A 242 -7.38 4.30 4.43
N ILE A 243 -7.36 4.07 3.11
CA ILE A 243 -6.85 4.99 2.07
C ILE A 243 -7.84 5.18 0.91
N GLY A 244 -7.60 6.18 0.07
CA GLY A 244 -8.45 6.48 -1.08
C GLY A 244 -9.74 7.22 -0.72
N ALA A 245 -10.52 7.57 -1.74
CA ALA A 245 -11.74 8.35 -1.60
C ALA A 245 -12.75 7.78 -0.59
N GLY A 246 -12.90 6.46 -0.53
CA GLY A 246 -13.81 5.75 0.37
C GLY A 246 -13.35 5.65 1.82
N ALA A 247 -12.16 6.17 2.19
CA ALA A 247 -11.57 6.01 3.52
C ALA A 247 -12.45 6.49 4.69
N PHE A 248 -13.49 7.30 4.44
CA PHE A 248 -14.43 7.80 5.45
C PHE A 248 -15.77 7.04 5.52
N ALA A 249 -15.91 5.93 4.79
CA ALA A 249 -17.05 5.00 4.98
C ALA A 249 -17.06 4.49 6.42
N ARG A 250 -18.13 4.72 7.19
CA ARG A 250 -18.11 4.46 8.64
C ARG A 250 -19.38 3.82 9.16
N VAL A 251 -19.22 2.64 9.77
CA VAL A 251 -20.19 2.02 10.67
C VAL A 251 -19.66 2.21 12.09
N ASN A 252 -20.48 2.69 13.03
CA ASN A 252 -20.05 3.08 14.37
C ASN A 252 -20.35 1.96 15.39
N PRO A 253 -19.35 1.32 16.03
CA PRO A 253 -19.55 0.28 17.04
C PRO A 253 -20.48 0.67 18.20
N LYS A 254 -20.52 1.95 18.56
CA LYS A 254 -21.35 2.48 19.66
C LYS A 254 -22.84 2.63 19.29
N ALA A 255 -23.21 2.35 18.03
CA ALA A 255 -24.57 2.46 17.50
C ALA A 255 -25.01 1.26 16.64
N ALA A 256 -24.07 0.54 16.03
CA ALA A 256 -24.33 -0.64 15.20
C ALA A 256 -24.67 -1.88 16.04
N LYS A 257 -25.40 -2.83 15.44
CA LYS A 257 -25.60 -4.15 16.03
C LYS A 257 -24.50 -5.12 15.60
N PHE A 258 -23.89 -5.82 16.55
CA PHE A 258 -22.96 -6.92 16.27
C PHE A 258 -23.68 -8.21 15.85
N TYR A 259 -23.07 -8.94 14.91
CA TYR A 259 -23.45 -10.27 14.46
C TYR A 259 -22.21 -11.16 14.36
N GLU A 260 -22.24 -12.33 14.98
CA GLU A 260 -21.16 -13.31 14.94
C GLU A 260 -21.46 -14.43 13.94
N VAL A 261 -20.54 -14.66 12.99
CA VAL A 261 -20.62 -15.80 12.07
C VAL A 261 -19.85 -16.97 12.67
N THR A 262 -20.57 -17.79 13.42
CA THR A 262 -20.04 -18.90 14.23
C THR A 262 -20.13 -20.26 13.53
N ASN A 263 -20.77 -20.35 12.37
CA ASN A 263 -20.97 -21.61 11.66
C ASN A 263 -21.11 -21.47 10.14
N LEU A 264 -20.80 -22.55 9.43
CA LEU A 264 -20.84 -22.65 7.96
C LEU A 264 -22.22 -23.06 7.41
N ASN A 265 -23.31 -22.89 8.16
CA ASN A 265 -24.66 -23.14 7.62
C ASN A 265 -25.02 -22.07 6.59
N THR A 266 -25.81 -22.43 5.58
CA THR A 266 -26.28 -21.49 4.54
C THR A 266 -27.37 -20.53 5.02
N SER A 267 -27.96 -20.77 6.19
CA SER A 267 -29.02 -19.93 6.79
C SER A 267 -29.22 -20.22 8.27
N GLY A 268 -29.88 -19.30 8.98
CA GLY A 268 -30.24 -19.42 10.40
C GLY A 268 -29.19 -18.85 11.37
N PRO A 269 -29.39 -19.02 12.69
CA PRO A 269 -28.57 -18.42 13.73
C PRO A 269 -27.06 -18.62 13.57
N GLY A 270 -26.31 -17.51 13.54
CA GLY A 270 -24.85 -17.50 13.43
C GLY A 270 -24.29 -17.86 12.05
N SER A 271 -25.13 -17.89 11.02
CA SER A 271 -24.69 -18.04 9.62
C SER A 271 -24.31 -16.69 9.00
N PHE A 272 -23.42 -16.72 8.00
CA PHE A 272 -23.08 -15.51 7.23
C PHE A 272 -24.32 -14.87 6.58
N ARG A 273 -25.31 -15.67 6.19
CA ARG A 273 -26.57 -15.17 5.60
C ARG A 273 -27.40 -14.35 6.60
N GLU A 274 -27.52 -14.80 7.84
CA GLU A 274 -28.26 -14.05 8.87
C GLU A 274 -27.64 -12.68 9.14
N ALA A 275 -26.32 -12.58 9.13
CA ALA A 275 -25.60 -11.32 9.32
C ALA A 275 -25.64 -10.41 8.08
N PHE A 276 -25.54 -11.00 6.88
CA PHE A 276 -25.58 -10.28 5.61
C PHE A 276 -26.98 -9.66 5.35
N GLU A 277 -28.04 -10.48 5.45
CA GLU A 277 -29.43 -10.13 5.13
C GLU A 277 -30.20 -9.47 6.31
N ALA A 278 -29.47 -8.97 7.31
CA ALA A 278 -30.04 -8.23 8.43
C ALA A 278 -30.18 -6.74 8.12
N SER A 279 -31.37 -6.17 8.27
CA SER A 279 -31.58 -4.73 8.08
C SER A 279 -30.93 -3.88 9.19
N GLY A 280 -30.42 -2.71 8.82
CA GLY A 280 -29.88 -1.69 9.72
C GLY A 280 -28.36 -1.78 9.96
N SER A 281 -27.84 -0.76 10.64
CA SER A 281 -26.41 -0.59 10.88
C SER A 281 -25.82 -1.74 11.71
N ARG A 282 -24.81 -2.41 11.17
CA ARG A 282 -24.30 -3.69 11.71
C ARG A 282 -22.82 -3.93 11.47
N ILE A 283 -22.18 -4.56 12.45
CA ILE A 283 -20.81 -5.08 12.35
C ILE A 283 -20.88 -6.60 12.36
N VAL A 284 -20.29 -7.22 11.35
CA VAL A 284 -20.29 -8.68 11.15
C VAL A 284 -18.89 -9.21 11.41
N ILE A 285 -18.75 -9.94 12.51
CA ILE A 285 -17.49 -10.52 12.98
C ILE A 285 -17.49 -12.00 12.61
N ILE A 286 -16.47 -12.42 11.86
CA ILE A 286 -16.35 -13.81 11.45
C ILE A 286 -15.63 -14.59 12.55
N LYS A 287 -16.22 -15.68 13.05
CA LYS A 287 -15.67 -16.54 14.10
C LYS A 287 -15.61 -18.02 13.69
N VAL A 288 -15.40 -18.29 12.39
CA VAL A 288 -15.32 -19.64 11.82
C VAL A 288 -14.38 -19.70 10.63
N GLU A 289 -13.60 -20.78 10.52
CA GLU A 289 -12.80 -21.12 9.34
C GLU A 289 -13.59 -22.04 8.40
N GLY A 290 -13.49 -21.83 7.09
CA GLY A 290 -13.91 -22.79 6.07
C GLY A 290 -14.77 -22.17 4.97
N ARG A 291 -15.56 -23.03 4.31
CA ARG A 291 -16.36 -22.65 3.16
C ARG A 291 -17.86 -22.85 3.38
N VAL A 292 -18.63 -21.81 3.12
CA VAL A 292 -20.08 -21.90 2.88
C VAL A 292 -20.30 -22.18 1.39
N GLU A 293 -21.02 -23.25 1.07
CA GLU A 293 -21.51 -23.54 -0.28
C GLU A 293 -23.03 -23.33 -0.32
N ASP A 294 -23.47 -22.18 -0.86
CA ASP A 294 -24.89 -21.88 -1.01
C ASP A 294 -25.30 -21.84 -2.49
N SER A 295 -26.43 -22.48 -2.78
CA SER A 295 -27.01 -22.53 -4.13
C SER A 295 -27.98 -21.36 -4.41
N ASN A 296 -28.27 -20.53 -3.39
CA ASN A 296 -29.19 -19.40 -3.40
C ASN A 296 -28.44 -18.05 -3.37
N ALA A 297 -28.98 -17.03 -4.02
CA ALA A 297 -28.38 -15.69 -4.01
C ALA A 297 -28.40 -15.07 -2.61
N TYR A 298 -27.34 -14.34 -2.26
CA TYR A 298 -27.32 -13.36 -1.17
C TYR A 298 -27.69 -12.02 -1.80
N ALA A 299 -28.86 -11.47 -1.48
CA ALA A 299 -29.38 -10.35 -2.27
C ALA A 299 -30.22 -9.38 -1.43
N GLU A 300 -29.56 -8.29 -1.04
CA GLU A 300 -30.19 -7.12 -0.43
C GLU A 300 -30.73 -6.19 -1.52
N TYR A 301 -31.91 -5.61 -1.28
CA TYR A 301 -32.69 -4.89 -2.30
C TYR A 301 -33.25 -3.53 -1.87
N ASP A 302 -32.99 -3.08 -0.63
CA ASP A 302 -33.64 -1.92 -0.03
C ASP A 302 -32.66 -0.97 0.68
N THR A 303 -33.12 0.26 0.91
CA THR A 303 -32.34 1.32 1.59
C THR A 303 -32.11 1.04 3.07
N SER A 304 -32.86 0.10 3.66
CA SER A 304 -32.63 -0.40 5.01
C SER A 304 -31.48 -1.41 5.13
N SER A 305 -30.85 -1.80 4.02
CA SER A 305 -29.82 -2.86 3.97
C SER A 305 -28.37 -2.37 4.10
N GLY A 306 -28.13 -1.04 4.08
CA GLY A 306 -26.80 -0.42 4.17
C GLY A 306 -26.15 -0.43 5.57
N ASP A 307 -25.14 0.41 5.75
CA ASP A 307 -24.39 0.60 7.00
C ASP A 307 -23.81 -0.73 7.58
N ILE A 308 -23.17 -1.54 6.74
CA ILE A 308 -22.55 -2.82 7.11
C ILE A 308 -21.03 -2.73 7.07
N ALA A 309 -20.39 -3.18 8.15
CA ALA A 309 -18.96 -3.50 8.16
C ALA A 309 -18.75 -5.00 8.41
N VAL A 310 -17.92 -5.64 7.59
CA VAL A 310 -17.51 -7.04 7.78
C VAL A 310 -16.02 -7.10 8.13
N TRP A 311 -15.71 -7.73 9.26
CA TRP A 311 -14.37 -7.91 9.79
C TRP A 311 -13.98 -9.38 9.68
N GLY A 312 -13.46 -9.76 8.50
CA GLY A 312 -13.00 -11.13 8.24
C GLY A 312 -11.67 -11.49 8.91
N GLN A 313 -10.82 -10.51 9.23
CA GLN A 313 -9.54 -10.71 9.91
C GLN A 313 -9.67 -11.23 11.35
N MET A 314 -10.89 -11.15 11.93
CA MET A 314 -11.21 -11.76 13.22
C MET A 314 -11.50 -13.27 13.10
N ALA A 315 -11.46 -13.85 11.89
CA ALA A 315 -11.72 -15.27 11.69
C ALA A 315 -10.50 -16.13 12.07
N PRO A 316 -10.71 -17.37 12.54
CA PRO A 316 -9.60 -18.28 12.79
C PRO A 316 -8.94 -18.73 11.47
N GLY A 317 -7.61 -18.70 11.43
CA GLY A 317 -6.78 -19.19 10.31
C GLY A 317 -7.13 -18.56 8.96
N LEU A 318 -7.45 -19.39 7.95
CA LEU A 318 -7.82 -18.95 6.60
C LEU A 318 -9.24 -18.37 6.48
N GLY A 319 -9.94 -18.21 7.61
CA GLY A 319 -11.25 -17.58 7.72
C GLY A 319 -12.32 -18.11 6.76
N LEU A 320 -13.21 -17.21 6.30
CA LEU A 320 -14.41 -17.57 5.56
C LEU A 320 -14.27 -17.41 4.03
N THR A 321 -14.56 -18.49 3.30
CA THR A 321 -14.92 -18.46 1.88
C THR A 321 -16.43 -18.63 1.69
N VAL A 322 -17.04 -17.79 0.84
CA VAL A 322 -18.44 -17.94 0.41
C VAL A 322 -18.49 -18.30 -1.07
N SER A 323 -19.04 -19.47 -1.39
CA SER A 323 -19.43 -19.87 -2.75
C SER A 323 -20.93 -19.66 -2.94
N HIS A 324 -21.32 -18.86 -3.94
CA HIS A 324 -22.72 -18.46 -4.16
C HIS A 324 -23.04 -18.28 -5.65
N PRO A 325 -24.32 -18.35 -6.10
CA PRO A 325 -24.69 -17.95 -7.45
C PRO A 325 -24.59 -16.42 -7.68
N ARG A 326 -24.69 -15.62 -6.61
CA ARG A 326 -24.71 -14.15 -6.63
C ARG A 326 -24.60 -13.62 -5.19
N MET A 327 -23.82 -12.57 -4.97
CA MET A 327 -23.88 -11.73 -3.77
C MET A 327 -24.06 -10.26 -4.14
N THR A 328 -25.08 -9.59 -3.59
CA THR A 328 -25.47 -8.25 -4.03
C THR A 328 -26.03 -7.38 -2.92
N PHE A 329 -25.62 -6.11 -2.92
CA PHE A 329 -26.39 -5.00 -2.37
C PHE A 329 -27.03 -4.20 -3.50
N THR A 330 -28.32 -3.93 -3.40
CA THR A 330 -29.05 -3.04 -4.31
C THR A 330 -29.63 -1.89 -3.50
N ARG A 331 -29.40 -0.63 -3.91
CA ARG A 331 -29.91 0.57 -3.20
C ARG A 331 -29.49 0.67 -1.73
N ALA A 332 -28.22 0.38 -1.46
CA ALA A 332 -27.60 0.60 -0.16
C ALA A 332 -26.37 1.52 -0.28
N GLY A 333 -25.71 1.80 0.83
CA GLY A 333 -24.42 2.49 0.91
C GLY A 333 -23.76 2.24 2.28
N ASN A 334 -22.60 2.86 2.52
CA ASN A 334 -21.79 2.63 3.72
C ASN A 334 -21.45 1.13 3.90
N LEU A 335 -21.02 0.51 2.79
CA LEU A 335 -20.64 -0.90 2.71
C LEU A 335 -19.12 -1.01 2.89
N ILE A 336 -18.67 -1.70 3.94
CA ILE A 336 -17.26 -1.93 4.28
C ILE A 336 -17.01 -3.44 4.34
N PHE A 337 -16.20 -3.97 3.42
CA PHE A 337 -15.90 -5.39 3.34
C PHE A 337 -14.39 -5.60 3.45
N ARG A 338 -13.93 -6.31 4.49
CA ARG A 338 -12.52 -6.65 4.70
C ARG A 338 -12.32 -8.17 4.85
N PHE A 339 -11.22 -8.70 4.30
CA PHE A 339 -10.72 -10.06 4.56
C PHE A 339 -11.75 -11.17 4.35
N LEU A 340 -12.38 -11.19 3.16
CA LEU A 340 -13.26 -12.29 2.75
C LEU A 340 -12.84 -12.88 1.42
N THR A 341 -13.09 -14.18 1.26
CA THR A 341 -12.93 -14.88 -0.02
C THR A 341 -14.30 -15.14 -0.65
N LEU A 342 -14.55 -14.57 -1.82
CA LEU A 342 -15.87 -14.52 -2.45
C LEU A 342 -15.80 -15.06 -3.87
N GLN A 343 -16.68 -16.00 -4.21
CA GLN A 343 -16.60 -16.71 -5.49
C GLN A 343 -17.94 -17.27 -5.97
N SER A 344 -18.05 -17.47 -7.27
CA SER A 344 -19.21 -18.13 -7.87
C SER A 344 -19.25 -19.63 -7.59
N ASP A 345 -20.46 -20.18 -7.52
CA ASP A 345 -20.79 -21.61 -7.36
C ASP A 345 -20.14 -22.47 -8.47
N LEU A 346 -19.42 -23.54 -8.09
CA LEU A 346 -18.56 -24.27 -9.02
C LEU A 346 -19.35 -25.19 -9.95
N GLY A 347 -19.00 -25.18 -11.24
CA GLY A 347 -19.60 -26.06 -12.24
C GLY A 347 -21.05 -25.74 -12.60
N LYS A 348 -21.57 -24.58 -12.16
CA LYS A 348 -22.89 -24.05 -12.51
C LYS A 348 -22.76 -23.04 -13.65
N PRO A 349 -22.88 -23.46 -14.93
CA PRO A 349 -22.82 -22.53 -16.05
C PRO A 349 -24.04 -21.62 -16.04
N CYS A 350 -23.80 -20.34 -16.29
CA CYS A 350 -24.81 -19.36 -16.66
C CYS A 350 -24.79 -19.13 -18.18
N THR A 351 -25.72 -18.33 -18.68
CA THR A 351 -25.69 -17.78 -20.04
C THR A 351 -25.28 -16.31 -19.97
N VAL A 352 -24.14 -15.98 -20.59
CA VAL A 352 -23.56 -14.63 -20.59
C VAL A 352 -24.56 -13.57 -21.08
N ASN A 353 -24.69 -12.47 -20.34
CA ASN A 353 -25.72 -11.42 -20.49
C ASN A 353 -27.18 -11.84 -20.17
N VAL A 354 -27.41 -12.98 -19.48
CA VAL A 354 -28.77 -13.44 -19.10
C VAL A 354 -28.89 -13.68 -17.59
N ASP A 355 -28.05 -14.55 -17.04
CA ASP A 355 -28.13 -15.00 -15.62
C ASP A 355 -26.75 -15.24 -14.97
N CYS A 356 -25.68 -14.73 -15.59
CA CYS A 356 -24.37 -14.59 -14.95
C CYS A 356 -24.38 -13.41 -13.97
N PHE A 357 -23.57 -13.49 -12.91
CA PHE A 357 -23.43 -12.47 -11.86
C PHE A 357 -22.00 -12.41 -11.34
N ASP A 358 -21.69 -11.34 -10.62
CA ASP A 358 -20.34 -11.09 -10.10
C ASP A 358 -20.09 -11.79 -8.77
N ALA A 359 -18.82 -11.94 -8.38
CA ALA A 359 -18.45 -12.38 -7.04
C ALA A 359 -18.92 -11.39 -5.96
N LEU A 360 -18.92 -10.08 -6.25
CA LEU A 360 -19.58 -9.07 -5.42
C LEU A 360 -20.18 -7.94 -6.28
N ASN A 361 -21.48 -7.70 -6.13
CA ASN A 361 -22.23 -6.74 -6.94
C ASN A 361 -22.74 -5.58 -6.05
N TYR A 362 -22.35 -4.34 -6.33
CA TYR A 362 -22.91 -3.12 -5.73
C TYR A 362 -23.74 -2.40 -6.79
N LEU A 363 -25.07 -2.47 -6.69
CA LEU A 363 -26.01 -2.03 -7.72
C LEU A 363 -26.90 -0.89 -7.22
N GLN A 364 -27.12 0.14 -8.05
CA GLN A 364 -27.96 1.29 -7.69
C GLN A 364 -27.63 1.86 -6.30
N ILE A 365 -26.34 1.93 -5.94
CA ILE A 365 -25.84 2.46 -4.67
C ILE A 365 -26.37 3.88 -4.44
N GLU A 366 -26.72 4.18 -3.19
CA GLU A 366 -27.39 5.42 -2.83
C GLU A 366 -26.46 6.64 -2.94
N ASN A 367 -27.02 7.77 -3.36
CA ASN A 367 -26.30 9.03 -3.46
C ASN A 367 -25.76 9.48 -2.08
N GLU A 368 -24.68 10.25 -2.06
CA GLU A 368 -24.08 10.81 -0.83
C GLU A 368 -23.52 9.74 0.15
N THR A 369 -23.25 8.51 -0.31
CA THR A 369 -22.70 7.41 0.51
C THR A 369 -21.27 7.01 0.13
N SER A 370 -20.52 6.51 1.12
CA SER A 370 -19.14 6.04 0.95
C SER A 370 -19.09 4.50 0.98
N ASN A 371 -18.15 3.86 0.27
CA ASN A 371 -18.02 2.40 0.23
C ASN A 371 -16.54 1.97 0.22
N TYR A 372 -16.21 0.83 0.82
CA TYR A 372 -14.84 0.32 0.90
C TYR A 372 -14.81 -1.21 0.70
N VAL A 373 -13.93 -1.70 -0.18
CA VAL A 373 -13.57 -3.12 -0.26
C VAL A 373 -12.06 -3.26 -0.12
N ASP A 374 -11.64 -3.98 0.91
CA ASP A 374 -10.27 -4.08 1.41
C ASP A 374 -9.86 -5.56 1.50
N HIS A 375 -8.65 -5.92 1.08
CA HIS A 375 -8.07 -7.26 1.35
C HIS A 375 -9.02 -8.45 1.05
N CYS A 376 -9.87 -8.38 0.02
CA CYS A 376 -10.77 -9.47 -0.36
C CYS A 376 -10.23 -10.28 -1.54
N SER A 377 -10.36 -11.60 -1.48
CA SER A 377 -10.05 -12.51 -2.59
C SER A 377 -11.31 -12.77 -3.40
N LEU A 378 -11.45 -12.09 -4.55
CA LEU A 378 -12.61 -12.18 -5.45
C LEU A 378 -12.25 -13.04 -6.67
N ARG A 379 -12.88 -14.20 -6.83
CA ARG A 379 -12.52 -15.15 -7.89
C ARG A 379 -13.69 -15.83 -8.56
N TYR A 380 -13.42 -16.43 -9.72
CA TYR A 380 -14.40 -17.21 -10.48
C TYR A 380 -15.62 -16.40 -10.95
N GLY A 381 -15.43 -15.10 -11.22
CA GLY A 381 -16.50 -14.21 -11.68
C GLY A 381 -17.14 -14.68 -12.99
N LEU A 382 -18.48 -14.67 -13.05
CA LEU A 382 -19.23 -15.15 -14.21
C LEU A 382 -19.65 -14.02 -15.16
N ASP A 383 -19.74 -12.77 -14.68
CA ASP A 383 -19.93 -11.59 -15.54
C ASP A 383 -18.78 -10.58 -15.30
N GLN A 384 -18.66 -9.99 -14.11
CA GLN A 384 -17.45 -9.36 -13.57
C GLN A 384 -16.94 -10.18 -12.36
N THR A 385 -15.79 -9.82 -11.75
CA THR A 385 -15.50 -10.21 -10.36
C THR A 385 -16.09 -9.20 -9.37
N TRP A 386 -16.07 -7.90 -9.68
CA TRP A 386 -16.73 -6.86 -8.87
C TRP A 386 -17.32 -5.73 -9.72
N THR A 387 -18.53 -5.27 -9.39
CA THR A 387 -19.16 -4.11 -10.05
C THR A 387 -19.64 -3.10 -9.03
N LEU A 388 -19.41 -1.81 -9.32
CA LEU A 388 -20.04 -0.67 -8.69
C LEU A 388 -20.99 0.03 -9.67
N ASN A 389 -22.19 0.38 -9.23
CA ASN A 389 -23.20 1.10 -10.00
C ASN A 389 -24.00 2.00 -9.03
N ILE A 390 -24.12 3.30 -9.34
CA ILE A 390 -24.65 4.36 -8.46
C ILE A 390 -25.97 4.91 -9.05
N ASN A 391 -26.93 5.25 -8.20
CA ASN A 391 -28.33 5.48 -8.58
C ASN A 391 -28.65 6.93 -8.98
N THR A 392 -28.25 7.31 -10.18
CA THR A 392 -28.49 8.67 -10.71
C THR A 392 -29.92 8.89 -11.26
N HIS A 393 -30.86 7.96 -11.06
CA HIS A 393 -32.11 7.91 -11.83
C HIS A 393 -33.40 7.73 -11.02
N SER A 394 -33.36 7.35 -9.74
CA SER A 394 -34.58 7.02 -8.99
C SER A 394 -34.68 7.52 -7.55
N GLN A 395 -33.62 8.10 -6.98
CA GLN A 395 -33.61 8.70 -5.64
C GLN A 395 -33.25 10.19 -5.70
N GLY A 396 -33.44 10.90 -4.58
CA GLY A 396 -32.89 12.24 -4.38
C GLY A 396 -31.41 12.23 -4.01
N GLY A 397 -30.89 13.37 -3.57
CA GLY A 397 -29.48 13.54 -3.19
C GLY A 397 -28.55 13.77 -4.39
N ASN A 398 -27.28 14.01 -4.10
CA ASN A 398 -26.24 14.32 -5.08
C ASN A 398 -25.24 13.16 -5.26
N ALA A 399 -25.17 12.62 -6.48
CA ALA A 399 -24.24 11.55 -6.82
C ALA A 399 -22.76 12.00 -6.77
N SER A 400 -22.45 13.30 -6.95
CA SER A 400 -21.07 13.81 -6.84
C SER A 400 -20.51 13.84 -5.41
N LEU A 401 -21.28 13.37 -4.42
CA LEU A 401 -20.82 13.20 -3.02
C LEU A 401 -20.60 11.73 -2.66
N ASN A 402 -20.80 10.81 -3.60
CA ASN A 402 -20.41 9.42 -3.39
C ASN A 402 -18.89 9.27 -3.33
N ARG A 403 -18.45 8.24 -2.59
CA ARG A 403 -17.03 7.91 -2.44
C ARG A 403 -16.83 6.40 -2.53
N SER A 404 -15.76 5.92 -3.14
CA SER A 404 -15.43 4.49 -3.08
C SER A 404 -13.94 4.20 -3.10
N SER A 405 -13.51 3.29 -2.23
CA SER A 405 -12.16 2.71 -2.23
C SER A 405 -12.24 1.21 -2.53
N PHE A 406 -11.41 0.75 -3.45
CA PHE A 406 -11.24 -0.66 -3.78
C PHE A 406 -9.73 -0.97 -3.76
N VAL A 407 -9.28 -1.55 -2.64
CA VAL A 407 -7.86 -1.55 -2.22
C VAL A 407 -7.41 -2.94 -1.76
N TYR A 408 -6.16 -3.34 -2.08
CA TYR A 408 -5.55 -4.61 -1.66
C TYR A 408 -6.32 -5.88 -2.06
N ASN A 409 -7.25 -5.83 -3.02
CA ASN A 409 -8.03 -7.01 -3.40
C ASN A 409 -7.27 -7.89 -4.41
N LEU A 410 -7.46 -9.20 -4.31
CA LEU A 410 -6.98 -10.17 -5.30
C LEU A 410 -8.13 -10.58 -6.21
N LEU A 411 -8.03 -10.26 -7.51
CA LEU A 411 -9.03 -10.63 -8.52
C LEU A 411 -8.49 -11.75 -9.40
N ALA A 412 -8.97 -12.98 -9.24
CA ALA A 412 -8.36 -14.15 -9.89
C ALA A 412 -9.37 -15.02 -10.65
N GLU A 413 -9.14 -15.22 -11.96
CA GLU A 413 -9.97 -16.03 -12.86
C GLU A 413 -11.43 -15.53 -13.02
N ALA A 414 -11.94 -15.66 -14.23
CA ALA A 414 -13.34 -15.40 -14.57
C ALA A 414 -13.72 -16.23 -15.82
N ASP A 415 -15.01 -16.47 -16.06
CA ASP A 415 -15.50 -17.30 -17.18
C ASP A 415 -14.80 -16.90 -18.50
N PRO A 416 -14.11 -17.80 -19.21
CA PRO A 416 -13.42 -17.46 -20.46
C PRO A 416 -14.28 -16.71 -21.49
N ASP A 417 -15.59 -16.96 -21.55
CA ASP A 417 -16.50 -16.28 -22.48
C ASP A 417 -16.86 -14.84 -22.04
N HIS A 418 -16.66 -14.49 -20.76
CA HIS A 418 -16.86 -13.13 -20.25
C HIS A 418 -15.86 -12.71 -19.14
N SER A 419 -14.59 -13.08 -19.32
CA SER A 419 -13.57 -13.00 -18.27
C SER A 419 -13.21 -11.54 -17.94
N THR A 420 -13.89 -10.90 -16.98
CA THR A 420 -13.69 -9.47 -16.73
C THR A 420 -13.64 -9.11 -15.25
N ALA A 421 -12.81 -8.12 -14.91
CA ALA A 421 -12.54 -7.77 -13.51
C ALA A 421 -13.60 -6.80 -12.96
N SER A 422 -13.61 -5.53 -13.41
CA SER A 422 -14.55 -4.54 -12.86
C SER A 422 -15.20 -3.57 -13.84
N ILE A 423 -16.47 -3.26 -13.57
CA ILE A 423 -17.16 -2.08 -14.09
C ILE A 423 -17.43 -1.09 -12.93
N MET A 424 -17.05 0.17 -13.12
CA MET A 424 -17.59 1.30 -12.38
C MET A 424 -18.61 2.04 -13.26
N ASN A 425 -19.86 2.01 -12.79
CA ASN A 425 -21.12 2.36 -13.43
C ASN A 425 -21.42 1.67 -14.77
N LYS A 426 -22.68 1.31 -15.01
CA LYS A 426 -23.09 0.59 -16.22
C LYS A 426 -23.52 1.59 -17.31
N GLN A 427 -22.93 1.47 -18.50
CA GLN A 427 -23.19 2.38 -19.61
C GLN A 427 -24.69 2.40 -19.98
N GLY A 428 -25.34 3.55 -19.77
CA GLY A 428 -26.78 3.75 -20.03
C GLY A 428 -27.70 3.53 -18.83
N ASP A 429 -27.19 3.10 -17.68
CA ASP A 429 -27.93 3.09 -16.40
C ASP A 429 -27.81 4.45 -15.67
N THR A 430 -26.89 5.30 -16.12
CA THR A 430 -26.72 6.70 -15.73
C THR A 430 -26.58 7.58 -16.99
N PRO A 431 -26.94 8.89 -16.93
CA PRO A 431 -26.57 9.84 -17.98
C PRO A 431 -25.05 9.96 -18.07
N ALA A 432 -24.52 10.01 -19.30
CA ALA A 432 -23.07 10.10 -19.54
C ALA A 432 -22.41 11.38 -18.98
N THR A 433 -23.21 12.39 -18.63
CA THR A 433 -22.77 13.66 -18.02
C THR A 433 -22.90 13.68 -16.50
N THR A 434 -23.45 12.63 -15.87
CA THR A 434 -23.63 12.62 -14.41
C THR A 434 -22.32 12.24 -13.73
N ASP A 435 -21.89 13.15 -12.88
CA ASP A 435 -20.85 12.97 -11.88
C ASP A 435 -21.29 11.96 -10.80
N ILE A 436 -20.44 10.96 -10.53
CA ILE A 436 -20.62 9.90 -9.53
C ILE A 436 -19.69 10.03 -8.32
N GLY A 437 -18.93 11.11 -8.22
CA GLY A 437 -18.04 11.41 -7.10
C GLY A 437 -16.64 10.82 -7.22
N ASP A 438 -16.02 10.59 -6.07
CA ASP A 438 -14.59 10.32 -5.93
C ASP A 438 -14.32 8.81 -5.77
N HIS A 439 -13.42 8.23 -6.57
CA HIS A 439 -13.15 6.79 -6.54
C HIS A 439 -11.67 6.41 -6.65
N THR A 440 -11.20 5.54 -5.77
CA THR A 440 -9.82 5.01 -5.77
C THR A 440 -9.82 3.50 -6.04
N TRP A 441 -9.01 3.07 -7.01
CA TRP A 441 -8.72 1.67 -7.34
C TRP A 441 -7.21 1.44 -7.21
N SER A 442 -6.73 0.97 -6.07
CA SER A 442 -5.28 0.91 -5.81
C SER A 442 -4.78 -0.37 -5.15
N ARG A 443 -3.51 -0.70 -5.39
CA ARG A 443 -2.80 -1.83 -4.72
C ARG A 443 -3.47 -3.21 -4.92
N ASN A 444 -4.37 -3.35 -5.89
CA ASN A 444 -5.05 -4.61 -6.19
C ASN A 444 -4.18 -5.50 -7.09
N MET A 445 -4.28 -6.81 -6.93
CA MET A 445 -3.76 -7.79 -7.89
C MET A 445 -4.88 -8.24 -8.83
N THR A 446 -4.55 -8.50 -10.09
CA THR A 446 -5.45 -9.19 -11.01
C THR A 446 -4.74 -10.29 -11.77
N TYR A 447 -5.26 -11.52 -11.71
CA TYR A 447 -4.65 -12.73 -12.25
C TYR A 447 -5.56 -13.44 -13.26
N ASN A 448 -5.08 -13.62 -14.49
CA ASN A 448 -5.71 -14.45 -15.53
C ASN A 448 -7.13 -13.99 -15.96
N ILE A 449 -7.37 -12.66 -15.97
CA ILE A 449 -8.64 -12.04 -16.37
C ILE A 449 -8.44 -11.23 -17.66
N SER A 450 -9.43 -11.18 -18.56
CA SER A 450 -9.24 -10.61 -19.91
C SER A 450 -8.92 -9.12 -19.94
N HIS A 451 -9.68 -8.33 -19.17
CA HIS A 451 -9.64 -6.86 -19.18
C HIS A 451 -10.54 -6.25 -18.08
N ARG A 452 -10.62 -4.90 -18.07
CA ARG A 452 -11.40 -4.03 -17.17
C ARG A 452 -10.75 -3.87 -15.79
N PHE A 453 -9.70 -3.06 -15.68
CA PHE A 453 -8.94 -2.88 -14.44
C PHE A 453 -8.94 -1.44 -13.85
N PRO A 454 -10.10 -0.74 -13.72
CA PRO A 454 -11.48 -1.10 -14.08
C PRO A 454 -11.88 -0.60 -15.50
N ASN A 455 -13.13 -0.80 -15.93
CA ASN A 455 -13.75 0.11 -16.91
C ASN A 455 -14.50 1.23 -16.16
N LEU A 456 -14.39 2.48 -16.61
CA LEU A 456 -15.13 3.63 -16.10
C LEU A 456 -16.17 4.11 -17.13
N ASN A 457 -17.44 4.23 -16.73
CA ASN A 457 -18.54 4.58 -17.65
C ASN A 457 -19.46 5.73 -17.18
N ALA A 458 -19.08 6.50 -16.14
CA ALA A 458 -19.74 7.74 -15.72
C ALA A 458 -18.67 8.81 -15.36
N ASN A 459 -19.05 10.08 -15.34
CA ASN A 459 -18.15 11.18 -14.98
C ASN A 459 -17.89 11.20 -13.47
N GLY A 460 -16.81 11.84 -13.04
CA GLY A 460 -16.33 11.82 -11.65
C GLY A 460 -14.81 11.80 -11.65
N ASP A 461 -14.23 11.77 -10.46
CA ASP A 461 -12.79 11.93 -10.24
C ASP A 461 -12.18 10.61 -9.73
N PHE A 462 -11.16 10.11 -10.44
CA PHE A 462 -10.69 8.73 -10.31
C PHE A 462 -9.19 8.59 -10.10
N GLU A 463 -8.78 7.87 -9.05
CA GLU A 463 -7.41 7.42 -8.83
C GLU A 463 -7.24 5.93 -9.19
N ASN A 464 -6.13 5.59 -9.85
CA ASN A 464 -5.77 4.22 -10.19
C ASN A 464 -4.25 4.00 -10.09
N TYR A 465 -3.78 3.45 -8.97
CA TYR A 465 -2.34 3.37 -8.69
C TYR A 465 -1.85 2.10 -7.98
N ASN A 466 -0.57 1.79 -8.20
CA ASN A 466 0.13 0.63 -7.61
C ASN A 466 -0.56 -0.73 -7.81
N ASN A 467 -1.41 -0.90 -8.83
CA ASN A 467 -2.06 -2.19 -9.12
C ASN A 467 -1.13 -3.13 -9.90
N PHE A 468 -1.24 -4.44 -9.65
CA PHE A 468 -0.45 -5.49 -10.29
C PHE A 468 -1.30 -6.40 -11.17
N ILE A 469 -1.21 -6.24 -12.49
CA ILE A 469 -2.10 -6.90 -13.46
C ILE A 469 -1.32 -7.97 -14.25
N VAL A 470 -1.82 -9.21 -14.27
CA VAL A 470 -1.09 -10.40 -14.73
C VAL A 470 -1.94 -11.24 -15.70
N ASN A 471 -1.34 -11.60 -16.83
CA ASN A 471 -1.89 -12.53 -17.83
C ASN A 471 -3.21 -12.11 -18.53
N TRP A 472 -3.39 -10.82 -18.81
CA TRP A 472 -4.57 -10.30 -19.52
C TRP A 472 -4.55 -10.56 -21.03
N SER A 473 -5.70 -10.41 -21.72
CA SER A 473 -5.88 -10.83 -23.14
C SER A 473 -6.48 -9.79 -24.09
N ALA A 474 -7.19 -8.76 -23.61
CA ALA A 474 -7.97 -7.88 -24.49
C ALA A 474 -7.68 -6.38 -24.37
N ARG A 475 -7.41 -5.85 -23.16
CA ARG A 475 -6.95 -4.48 -22.87
C ARG A 475 -6.74 -4.33 -21.36
N LEU A 476 -6.22 -3.19 -20.93
CA LEU A 476 -6.24 -2.79 -19.52
C LEU A 476 -7.60 -2.13 -19.19
N SER A 477 -7.60 -0.84 -18.85
CA SER A 477 -8.79 -0.07 -18.52
C SER A 477 -9.50 0.49 -19.77
N ARG A 478 -10.79 0.80 -19.65
CA ARG A 478 -11.54 1.56 -20.68
C ARG A 478 -12.35 2.68 -20.06
N TYR A 479 -12.15 3.88 -20.60
CA TYR A 479 -12.89 5.08 -20.27
C TYR A 479 -13.94 5.31 -21.36
N ASN A 480 -15.19 5.42 -20.95
CA ASN A 480 -16.35 5.37 -21.85
C ASN A 480 -17.07 6.72 -22.02
N ILE A 481 -16.55 7.74 -21.34
CA ILE A 481 -17.09 9.08 -21.10
C ILE A 481 -15.93 10.10 -21.23
N THR A 482 -15.99 11.25 -20.55
CA THR A 482 -14.90 12.23 -20.42
C THR A 482 -14.19 12.01 -19.07
N PRO A 483 -13.21 11.08 -18.95
CA PRO A 483 -12.64 10.75 -17.66
C PRO A 483 -11.79 11.90 -17.11
N ASN A 484 -11.91 12.16 -15.81
CA ASN A 484 -10.93 12.89 -15.02
C ASN A 484 -10.21 11.84 -14.15
N VAL A 485 -9.01 11.41 -14.57
CA VAL A 485 -8.37 10.19 -14.04
C VAL A 485 -6.86 10.31 -13.89
N ASP A 486 -6.37 9.80 -12.77
CA ASP A 486 -4.96 9.66 -12.44
C ASP A 486 -4.58 8.17 -12.46
N TYR A 487 -3.89 7.73 -13.52
CA TYR A 487 -3.50 6.33 -13.74
C TYR A 487 -1.97 6.22 -13.65
N HIS A 488 -1.41 5.91 -12.47
CA HIS A 488 0.04 6.00 -12.26
C HIS A 488 0.66 4.86 -11.45
N ARG A 489 1.96 4.60 -11.67
CA ARG A 489 2.76 3.64 -10.90
C ARG A 489 2.20 2.20 -10.87
N ASN A 490 1.39 1.80 -11.87
CA ASN A 490 0.87 0.43 -11.99
C ASN A 490 1.87 -0.49 -12.70
N TYR A 491 1.90 -1.79 -12.38
CA TYR A 491 2.73 -2.79 -13.06
C TYR A 491 1.88 -3.85 -13.78
N ASN A 492 2.03 -3.94 -15.10
CA ASN A 492 1.29 -4.86 -15.95
C ASN A 492 2.24 -5.93 -16.52
N LYS A 493 2.22 -7.12 -15.91
CA LYS A 493 3.10 -8.28 -16.21
C LYS A 493 2.51 -9.19 -17.29
N GLN A 494 3.23 -9.38 -18.40
CA GLN A 494 2.78 -10.29 -19.44
C GLN A 494 2.87 -11.74 -18.97
N GLY A 495 1.72 -12.40 -18.87
CA GLY A 495 1.68 -13.86 -18.78
C GLY A 495 1.66 -14.51 -20.17
N ASN A 496 1.50 -15.83 -20.21
CA ASN A 496 1.60 -16.62 -21.44
C ASN A 496 0.41 -16.43 -22.40
N VAL A 497 -0.77 -16.00 -21.92
CA VAL A 497 -1.86 -15.47 -22.76
C VAL A 497 -1.45 -14.12 -23.38
N THR A 498 -0.93 -13.20 -22.57
CA THR A 498 -0.57 -11.84 -23.01
C THR A 498 0.55 -11.83 -24.05
N ARG A 499 1.53 -12.74 -23.89
CA ARG A 499 2.62 -12.98 -24.86
C ARG A 499 2.12 -13.51 -26.22
N GLY A 500 0.93 -14.11 -26.26
CA GLY A 500 0.25 -14.52 -27.48
C GLY A 500 -0.44 -13.38 -28.26
N LEU A 501 -0.48 -12.16 -27.71
CA LEU A 501 -1.15 -11.01 -28.32
C LEU A 501 -0.20 -10.19 -29.20
N SER A 502 -0.64 -9.83 -30.41
CA SER A 502 0.09 -8.91 -31.28
C SER A 502 -0.39 -7.45 -31.14
N GLY A 503 0.54 -6.57 -30.79
CA GLY A 503 0.39 -5.11 -30.86
C GLY A 503 -0.22 -4.42 -29.64
N MET A 504 -0.10 -3.10 -29.61
CA MET A 504 -0.59 -2.19 -28.55
C MET A 504 -2.10 -2.30 -28.33
N HIS A 505 -2.87 -2.54 -29.39
CA HIS A 505 -4.32 -2.48 -29.38
C HIS A 505 -5.03 -3.42 -28.40
N ARG A 506 -4.36 -4.49 -27.93
CA ARG A 506 -4.87 -5.45 -26.93
C ARG A 506 -4.22 -5.34 -25.55
N ARG A 507 -3.25 -4.43 -25.39
CA ARG A 507 -2.31 -4.45 -24.26
C ARG A 507 -2.28 -3.16 -23.45
N GLY A 508 -2.77 -2.03 -23.98
CA GLY A 508 -2.88 -0.76 -23.25
C GLY A 508 -4.31 -0.39 -22.82
N ASN A 509 -4.46 0.84 -22.36
CA ASN A 509 -5.71 1.52 -22.00
C ASN A 509 -6.51 1.95 -23.24
N LYS A 510 -7.82 2.18 -23.04
CA LYS A 510 -8.76 2.57 -24.10
C LYS A 510 -9.61 3.80 -23.76
N LEU A 511 -9.68 4.76 -24.67
CA LEU A 511 -10.66 5.86 -24.62
C LEU A 511 -11.76 5.63 -25.68
N ASN A 512 -13.02 5.87 -25.34
CA ASN A 512 -14.14 5.79 -26.29
C ASN A 512 -14.81 7.16 -26.45
N TYR A 513 -14.79 7.72 -27.65
CA TYR A 513 -15.55 8.94 -27.94
C TYR A 513 -17.06 8.68 -27.88
N GLY A 514 -17.77 9.43 -27.02
CA GLY A 514 -19.21 9.24 -26.78
C GLY A 514 -20.13 9.75 -27.89
N GLY A 515 -19.64 10.67 -28.74
CA GLY A 515 -20.44 11.37 -29.74
C GLY A 515 -20.82 12.79 -29.29
N ASP A 516 -21.13 12.94 -28.01
CA ASP A 516 -21.33 14.22 -27.32
C ASP A 516 -20.51 14.23 -26.03
N TRP A 517 -19.85 15.36 -25.78
CA TRP A 517 -19.00 15.66 -24.64
C TRP A 517 -19.37 17.03 -23.99
N ASN A 518 -20.37 17.75 -24.54
CA ASN A 518 -20.87 19.06 -24.11
C ASN A 518 -19.86 20.23 -23.92
N GLY A 519 -18.56 20.00 -24.10
CA GLY A 519 -17.49 20.98 -23.93
C GLY A 519 -16.39 20.51 -22.96
N ASP A 520 -16.68 19.49 -22.17
CA ASP A 520 -15.72 18.85 -21.27
C ASP A 520 -14.81 17.91 -22.08
N GLU A 521 -13.50 18.00 -21.87
CA GLU A 521 -12.54 17.09 -22.49
C GLU A 521 -11.93 16.13 -21.44
N PRO A 522 -11.53 14.90 -21.82
CA PRO A 522 -10.81 14.00 -20.94
C PRO A 522 -9.56 14.65 -20.35
N ARG A 523 -9.30 14.37 -19.08
CA ARG A 523 -8.15 14.84 -18.30
C ARG A 523 -7.47 13.65 -17.65
N ILE A 524 -6.31 13.27 -18.18
CA ILE A 524 -5.63 12.01 -17.86
C ILE A 524 -4.21 12.30 -17.37
N TYR A 525 -3.95 12.18 -16.07
CA TYR A 525 -2.59 12.01 -15.60
C TYR A 525 -2.18 10.54 -15.81
N SER A 526 -1.05 10.30 -16.46
CA SER A 526 -0.54 8.94 -16.65
C SER A 526 0.99 8.90 -16.62
N ALA A 527 1.56 8.50 -15.49
CA ALA A 527 2.99 8.51 -15.26
C ALA A 527 3.49 7.24 -14.54
N PHE A 528 4.76 6.91 -14.73
CA PHE A 528 5.48 5.84 -14.02
C PHE A 528 4.87 4.43 -14.14
N ASN A 529 3.90 4.18 -15.02
CA ASN A 529 3.35 2.83 -15.21
C ASN A 529 4.35 1.96 -15.99
N ILE A 530 4.51 0.72 -15.57
CA ILE A 530 5.26 -0.32 -16.28
C ILE A 530 4.26 -1.25 -16.97
N THR A 531 4.47 -1.48 -18.27
CA THR A 531 3.66 -2.45 -19.03
C THR A 531 4.57 -3.29 -19.91
N GLU A 532 4.81 -4.53 -19.51
CA GLU A 532 5.76 -5.41 -20.19
C GLU A 532 5.47 -5.50 -21.70
N GLY A 533 6.51 -5.32 -22.51
CA GLY A 533 6.43 -5.38 -23.97
C GLY A 533 5.59 -4.29 -24.66
N ILE A 534 5.19 -3.22 -23.96
CA ILE A 534 4.92 -1.91 -24.55
C ILE A 534 6.10 -1.00 -24.21
N ASN A 535 6.65 -0.30 -25.21
CA ASN A 535 7.58 0.79 -24.94
C ASN A 535 6.74 2.06 -24.76
N VAL A 536 6.56 2.50 -23.51
CA VAL A 536 5.91 3.77 -23.17
C VAL A 536 6.97 4.85 -23.04
N ASP A 537 6.69 6.07 -23.50
CA ASP A 537 7.57 7.21 -23.22
C ASP A 537 7.52 7.61 -21.74
N ASN A 538 8.63 7.37 -21.03
CA ASN A 538 8.81 7.77 -19.64
C ASN A 538 9.45 9.17 -19.50
N SER A 539 9.80 9.86 -20.59
CA SER A 539 10.47 11.17 -20.52
C SER A 539 9.52 12.36 -20.34
N SER A 540 8.21 12.15 -20.50
CA SER A 540 7.21 13.24 -20.58
C SER A 540 6.18 13.28 -19.44
N ASN A 541 6.14 12.30 -18.53
CA ASN A 541 5.11 12.15 -17.47
C ASN A 541 3.64 12.09 -17.96
N LEU A 542 3.43 11.87 -19.26
CA LEU A 542 2.09 11.77 -19.88
C LEU A 542 1.74 10.34 -20.33
N GLN A 543 2.75 9.50 -20.62
CA GLN A 543 2.66 8.10 -21.10
C GLN A 543 1.50 7.84 -22.09
N SER A 544 1.19 8.80 -22.97
CA SER A 544 -0.01 8.77 -23.83
C SER A 544 -0.03 7.59 -24.80
N ASP A 545 1.14 7.02 -25.10
CA ASP A 545 1.29 5.78 -25.88
C ASP A 545 0.64 4.55 -25.22
N LEU A 546 0.32 4.60 -23.93
CA LEU A 546 -0.47 3.55 -23.29
C LEU A 546 -1.95 3.56 -23.75
N TYR A 547 -2.42 4.64 -24.39
CA TYR A 547 -3.84 4.89 -24.68
C TYR A 547 -4.14 4.85 -26.18
N THR A 548 -5.20 4.13 -26.54
CA THR A 548 -5.72 4.10 -27.93
C THR A 548 -7.24 4.22 -27.98
N TRP A 549 -7.77 4.71 -29.10
CA TRP A 549 -9.22 4.76 -29.29
C TRP A 549 -9.86 3.36 -29.33
N PHE A 550 -11.01 3.21 -28.66
CA PHE A 550 -11.78 1.96 -28.61
C PHE A 550 -12.64 1.72 -29.85
N LYS A 551 -13.05 2.78 -30.55
CA LYS A 551 -13.90 2.76 -31.75
C LYS A 551 -13.52 3.92 -32.68
N SER A 552 -13.79 3.76 -33.97
CA SER A 552 -13.67 4.84 -34.96
C SER A 552 -14.87 5.79 -34.89
N SER A 553 -14.66 7.06 -35.24
CA SER A 553 -15.71 8.05 -35.48
C SER A 553 -15.43 8.84 -36.76
N SER A 554 -16.42 9.54 -37.30
CA SER A 554 -16.23 10.50 -38.39
C SER A 554 -15.57 11.80 -37.93
N ASN A 555 -15.50 12.04 -36.62
CA ASN A 555 -14.94 13.25 -36.02
C ASN A 555 -13.40 13.21 -35.94
N SER A 556 -12.81 14.39 -35.79
CA SER A 556 -11.39 14.56 -35.45
C SER A 556 -11.30 15.59 -34.32
N LEU A 557 -10.44 15.34 -33.33
CA LEU A 557 -10.25 16.17 -32.14
C LEU A 557 -8.79 16.60 -32.09
N HIS A 558 -8.52 17.88 -31.82
CA HIS A 558 -7.16 18.46 -31.85
C HIS A 558 -6.35 18.15 -33.12
N GLY A 559 -7.03 18.02 -34.26
CA GLY A 559 -6.44 17.64 -35.55
C GLY A 559 -6.19 16.14 -35.75
N VAL A 560 -6.40 15.30 -34.73
CA VAL A 560 -6.25 13.84 -34.79
C VAL A 560 -7.59 13.18 -35.14
N SER A 561 -7.62 12.35 -36.18
CA SER A 561 -8.83 11.60 -36.54
C SER A 561 -9.08 10.42 -35.60
N ILE A 562 -10.32 10.31 -35.10
CA ILE A 562 -10.74 9.23 -34.20
C ILE A 562 -10.84 7.91 -34.99
N LYS A 563 -9.77 7.13 -34.99
CA LYS A 563 -9.68 5.81 -35.62
C LYS A 563 -9.46 4.77 -34.55
N GLU A 564 -10.24 3.69 -34.60
CA GLU A 564 -10.08 2.54 -33.71
C GLU A 564 -8.62 2.07 -33.67
N ASN A 565 -8.09 1.89 -32.46
CA ASN A 565 -6.71 1.48 -32.19
C ASN A 565 -5.62 2.48 -32.63
N GLY A 566 -6.01 3.67 -33.11
CA GLY A 566 -5.12 4.82 -33.29
C GLY A 566 -4.86 5.58 -31.97
N PRO A 567 -3.87 6.50 -31.97
CA PRO A 567 -3.48 7.26 -30.80
C PRO A 567 -4.55 8.26 -30.36
N VAL A 568 -4.54 8.57 -29.07
CA VAL A 568 -5.37 9.60 -28.43
C VAL A 568 -4.61 10.95 -28.49
N PRO A 569 -5.30 12.11 -28.66
CA PRO A 569 -4.67 13.43 -28.56
C PRO A 569 -3.93 13.64 -27.23
N THR A 570 -2.72 14.18 -27.28
CA THR A 570 -1.92 14.49 -26.08
C THR A 570 -2.50 15.63 -25.25
N GLN A 571 -3.37 16.46 -25.83
CA GLN A 571 -4.11 17.53 -25.16
C GLN A 571 -5.04 17.02 -24.04
N PHE A 572 -5.40 15.73 -24.05
CA PHE A 572 -6.22 15.11 -23.02
C PHE A 572 -5.43 14.65 -21.79
N PHE A 573 -4.12 14.92 -21.74
CA PHE A 573 -3.22 14.45 -20.68
C PHE A 573 -2.66 15.61 -19.87
N THR A 574 -2.58 15.44 -18.55
CA THR A 574 -2.02 16.44 -17.62
C THR A 574 -0.62 16.04 -17.18
N THR A 575 0.30 17.00 -17.07
CA THR A 575 1.69 16.76 -16.64
C THR A 575 1.84 16.55 -15.14
N THR A 576 0.79 16.83 -14.37
CA THR A 576 0.72 16.66 -12.92
C THR A 576 -0.43 15.74 -12.55
N GLN A 577 -0.28 15.07 -11.40
CA GLN A 577 -1.37 14.46 -10.65
C GLN A 577 -2.44 15.52 -10.34
N GLN A 578 -3.70 15.08 -10.24
CA GLN A 578 -4.88 15.91 -10.13
C GLN A 578 -5.60 15.70 -8.79
N PHE A 579 -5.47 14.51 -8.19
CA PHE A 579 -6.12 14.10 -6.95
C PHE A 579 -5.11 13.66 -5.88
N SER A 580 -5.57 13.61 -4.64
CA SER A 580 -4.85 13.00 -3.50
C SER A 580 -5.88 12.61 -2.44
N PHE A 581 -6.68 11.58 -2.73
CA PHE A 581 -7.80 11.18 -1.90
C PHE A 581 -7.32 10.37 -0.69
N ASN A 582 -7.00 11.03 0.43
CA ASN A 582 -6.49 10.37 1.64
C ASN A 582 -5.34 9.40 1.29
N PRO A 583 -4.18 9.94 0.88
CA PRO A 583 -3.09 9.13 0.35
C PRO A 583 -2.53 8.15 1.39
N PRO A 584 -1.79 7.12 0.94
CA PRO A 584 -1.05 6.23 1.85
C PRO A 584 -0.05 7.03 2.71
N PRO A 585 0.08 6.76 4.03
CA PRO A 585 0.99 7.50 4.90
C PRO A 585 2.47 7.40 4.48
N GLU A 586 2.86 6.25 3.95
CA GLU A 586 4.19 5.96 3.41
C GLU A 586 4.34 6.35 1.91
N GLY A 587 3.29 6.91 1.31
CA GLY A 587 3.27 7.41 -0.05
C GLY A 587 3.02 6.35 -1.13
N TYR A 588 3.19 6.75 -2.40
CA TYR A 588 3.00 5.86 -3.55
C TYR A 588 4.30 5.14 -3.90
N TRP A 589 4.32 3.80 -3.83
CA TRP A 589 5.51 2.99 -4.16
C TRP A 589 5.94 3.17 -5.61
N ASP A 590 7.20 2.89 -5.92
CA ASP A 590 7.61 2.75 -7.32
C ASP A 590 6.90 1.56 -7.99
N ALA A 591 6.72 1.64 -9.31
CA ALA A 591 6.11 0.55 -10.05
C ALA A 591 6.93 -0.76 -9.98
N MET A 592 8.25 -0.72 -9.75
CA MET A 592 9.09 -1.91 -9.58
C MET A 592 8.83 -2.66 -8.26
N ASP A 593 8.39 -1.97 -7.21
CA ASP A 593 8.03 -2.58 -5.92
C ASP A 593 6.65 -3.24 -5.92
N VAL A 594 5.74 -2.73 -6.76
CA VAL A 594 4.35 -3.20 -6.88
C VAL A 594 4.25 -4.74 -6.98
N PRO A 595 4.99 -5.46 -7.84
CA PRO A 595 4.98 -6.92 -7.84
C PRO A 595 5.32 -7.58 -6.49
N ARG A 596 6.23 -7.01 -5.68
CA ARG A 596 6.58 -7.54 -4.35
C ARG A 596 5.50 -7.17 -3.34
N LYS A 597 5.28 -5.88 -3.09
CA LYS A 597 4.38 -5.39 -2.03
C LYS A 597 2.93 -5.82 -2.25
N VAL A 598 2.44 -5.83 -3.51
CA VAL A 598 1.10 -6.35 -3.82
C VAL A 598 1.01 -7.86 -3.54
N MET A 599 2.00 -8.70 -3.94
CA MET A 599 1.94 -10.15 -3.69
C MET A 599 2.16 -10.55 -2.22
N ALA A 600 2.62 -9.66 -1.34
CA ALA A 600 2.53 -9.84 0.10
C ALA A 600 1.12 -9.48 0.61
N SER A 601 0.62 -8.33 0.18
CA SER A 601 -0.53 -7.68 0.83
C SER A 601 -1.92 -8.10 0.31
N VAL A 602 -2.05 -8.68 -0.89
CA VAL A 602 -3.39 -8.82 -1.49
C VAL A 602 -4.23 -10.00 -1.05
N GLY A 603 -5.53 -9.74 -1.03
CA GLY A 603 -6.57 -10.72 -0.80
C GLY A 603 -6.71 -11.08 0.67
N HIS A 604 -7.44 -12.15 0.93
CA HIS A 604 -7.68 -12.62 2.28
C HIS A 604 -6.42 -13.36 2.77
N ASN A 605 -5.54 -12.62 3.45
CA ASN A 605 -4.22 -13.07 3.92
C ASN A 605 -4.02 -12.90 5.45
N ARG A 606 -5.08 -12.59 6.21
CA ARG A 606 -5.06 -12.36 7.66
C ARG A 606 -6.19 -13.09 8.37
N GLY A 607 -5.91 -13.51 9.60
CA GLY A 607 -6.84 -14.12 10.54
C GLY A 607 -6.22 -14.21 11.94
N ILE A 608 -6.72 -15.11 12.76
CA ILE A 608 -6.24 -15.34 14.14
C ILE A 608 -5.91 -16.82 14.36
N ASN A 609 -4.80 -17.13 15.02
CA ASN A 609 -4.46 -18.49 15.43
C ASN A 609 -5.33 -18.96 16.59
N LYS A 610 -5.35 -20.28 16.83
CA LYS A 610 -6.12 -20.88 17.93
C LYS A 610 -5.72 -20.36 19.32
N ASP A 611 -4.48 -19.96 19.51
CA ASP A 611 -3.97 -19.39 20.78
C ASP A 611 -4.23 -17.89 20.90
N GLY A 612 -4.83 -17.26 19.90
CA GLY A 612 -5.11 -15.83 19.83
C GLY A 612 -4.01 -14.99 19.19
N THR A 613 -2.84 -15.55 18.86
CA THR A 613 -1.81 -14.81 18.10
C THR A 613 -2.28 -14.48 16.67
N PRO A 614 -1.79 -13.41 16.02
CA PRO A 614 -2.12 -13.13 14.62
C PRO A 614 -1.76 -14.28 13.67
N TYR A 615 -2.63 -14.54 12.68
CA TYR A 615 -2.35 -15.40 11.55
C TYR A 615 -2.12 -14.55 10.28
N TYR A 616 -1.09 -14.91 9.51
CA TYR A 616 -0.78 -14.33 8.20
C TYR A 616 -0.54 -15.45 7.19
N GLY A 617 -1.23 -15.38 6.05
CA GLY A 617 -1.19 -16.37 4.99
C GLY A 617 -2.48 -16.42 4.16
N SER A 618 -2.34 -16.59 2.85
CA SER A 618 -3.46 -16.79 1.91
C SER A 618 -3.77 -18.29 1.71
N ASP A 619 -4.88 -18.61 1.05
CA ASP A 619 -5.24 -20.00 0.74
C ASP A 619 -4.39 -20.65 -0.38
N ASP A 620 -4.60 -21.95 -0.62
CA ASP A 620 -3.81 -22.74 -1.57
C ASP A 620 -4.07 -22.41 -3.05
N LEU A 621 -5.17 -21.74 -3.38
CA LEU A 621 -5.44 -21.24 -4.73
C LEU A 621 -4.75 -19.90 -4.97
N ASP A 622 -4.83 -18.99 -4.00
CA ASP A 622 -4.26 -17.66 -4.10
C ASP A 622 -2.71 -17.73 -4.09
N ASN A 623 -2.14 -18.59 -3.23
CA ASN A 623 -0.73 -18.99 -3.31
C ASN A 623 -0.33 -19.60 -4.65
N SER A 624 -1.24 -20.30 -5.34
CA SER A 624 -0.99 -20.82 -6.69
C SER A 624 -0.82 -19.69 -7.71
N TYR A 625 -1.61 -18.61 -7.59
CA TYR A 625 -1.53 -17.44 -8.46
C TYR A 625 -0.24 -16.65 -8.23
N PHE A 626 0.16 -16.44 -6.98
CA PHE A 626 1.46 -15.84 -6.64
C PHE A 626 2.61 -16.70 -7.17
N SER A 627 2.57 -18.02 -6.95
CA SER A 627 3.61 -18.97 -7.39
C SER A 627 3.78 -18.99 -8.91
N LYS A 628 2.68 -19.01 -9.68
CA LYS A 628 2.72 -18.93 -11.15
C LYS A 628 3.22 -17.57 -11.65
N THR A 629 2.85 -16.50 -10.96
CA THR A 629 3.27 -15.12 -11.29
C THR A 629 4.76 -14.90 -11.06
N LYS A 630 5.30 -15.38 -9.93
CA LYS A 630 6.74 -15.36 -9.62
C LYS A 630 7.52 -16.20 -10.65
N ASN A 631 7.11 -17.45 -10.87
CA ASN A 631 7.82 -18.41 -11.74
C ASN A 631 7.56 -18.29 -13.26
N ASN A 632 6.86 -17.26 -13.75
CA ASN A 632 6.41 -17.13 -15.15
C ASN A 632 5.54 -18.30 -15.67
N GLY A 633 4.99 -19.11 -14.76
CA GLY A 633 4.19 -20.31 -15.01
C GLY A 633 2.71 -20.07 -15.24
N THR A 634 2.31 -18.83 -15.56
CA THR A 634 0.93 -18.43 -15.86
C THR A 634 0.30 -19.27 -16.97
N GLU A 635 -1.01 -19.48 -16.92
CA GLU A 635 -1.77 -20.22 -17.92
C GLU A 635 -1.56 -19.69 -19.36
N SER A 636 -1.64 -20.57 -20.36
CA SER A 636 -1.59 -20.22 -21.79
C SER A 636 -2.97 -19.96 -22.40
N SER A 637 -4.05 -20.21 -21.63
CA SER A 637 -5.45 -19.97 -21.97
C SER A 637 -6.28 -19.97 -20.68
N TYR A 638 -7.36 -19.18 -20.61
CA TYR A 638 -8.20 -19.12 -19.42
C TYR A 638 -8.88 -20.45 -19.07
N ARG A 639 -9.00 -20.71 -17.76
CA ARG A 639 -9.58 -21.95 -17.24
C ARG A 639 -11.10 -21.91 -17.38
N SER A 640 -11.66 -22.94 -18.01
CA SER A 640 -13.11 -23.11 -18.09
C SER A 640 -13.71 -23.38 -16.70
N ILE A 641 -14.98 -23.01 -16.50
CA ILE A 641 -15.72 -23.16 -15.23
C ILE A 641 -15.56 -24.58 -14.64
N GLY A 642 -15.63 -25.61 -15.48
CA GLY A 642 -15.45 -27.01 -15.08
C GLY A 642 -14.01 -27.45 -14.74
N SER A 643 -13.06 -26.51 -14.67
CA SER A 643 -11.66 -26.71 -14.26
C SER A 643 -11.22 -25.80 -13.10
N TRP A 644 -12.19 -25.08 -12.52
CA TRP A 644 -12.03 -24.39 -11.24
C TRP A 644 -12.09 -25.38 -10.08
N THR A 645 -11.48 -25.00 -8.96
CA THR A 645 -11.22 -25.86 -7.81
C THR A 645 -11.58 -25.14 -6.52
N GLN A 646 -11.88 -25.87 -5.45
CA GLN A 646 -12.05 -25.26 -4.13
C GLN A 646 -10.73 -25.26 -3.37
N SER A 647 -10.56 -24.29 -2.48
CA SER A 647 -9.45 -24.25 -1.53
C SER A 647 -9.58 -25.32 -0.46
N SER A 648 -8.43 -25.68 0.13
CA SER A 648 -8.33 -26.52 1.32
C SER A 648 -8.16 -25.68 2.59
N PHE A 649 -8.62 -26.22 3.72
CA PHE A 649 -8.61 -25.56 5.03
C PHE A 649 -8.03 -26.50 6.10
N PRO A 650 -7.20 -26.01 7.02
CA PRO A 650 -6.61 -26.83 8.09
C PRO A 650 -7.60 -27.24 9.19
N GLY A 651 -8.72 -26.53 9.35
CA GLY A 651 -9.69 -26.73 10.44
C GLY A 651 -9.34 -25.94 11.69
N THR A 652 -8.85 -24.72 11.54
CA THR A 652 -8.45 -23.84 12.66
C THR A 652 -9.63 -23.60 13.59
N SER A 653 -9.44 -23.93 14.87
CA SER A 653 -10.46 -23.68 15.89
C SER A 653 -10.46 -22.19 16.26
N ILE A 654 -11.63 -21.66 16.60
CA ILE A 654 -11.74 -20.32 17.20
C ILE A 654 -10.84 -20.21 18.45
N TYR A 655 -10.29 -19.03 18.65
CA TYR A 655 -9.54 -18.61 19.84
C TYR A 655 -10.46 -18.49 21.07
N THR A 656 -9.88 -18.19 22.23
CA THR A 656 -10.65 -17.85 23.44
C THR A 656 -11.03 -16.37 23.42
N ASP A 657 -12.30 -16.12 23.70
CA ASP A 657 -12.95 -14.84 23.98
C ASP A 657 -13.85 -15.17 25.18
N THR A 658 -13.40 -14.79 26.38
CA THR A 658 -13.92 -15.32 27.65
C THR A 658 -15.23 -14.67 28.10
N ASP A 659 -15.49 -13.42 27.73
CA ASP A 659 -16.65 -12.65 28.18
C ASP A 659 -17.63 -12.23 27.07
N GLY A 660 -17.26 -12.38 25.79
CA GLY A 660 -18.09 -12.13 24.63
C GLY A 660 -17.96 -10.74 24.00
N ASP A 661 -16.85 -10.04 24.23
CA ASP A 661 -16.58 -8.68 23.69
C ASP A 661 -15.99 -8.65 22.26
N TYR A 662 -15.74 -9.83 21.69
CA TYR A 662 -15.18 -10.07 20.35
C TYR A 662 -13.66 -9.88 20.19
N MET A 663 -12.94 -9.36 21.19
CA MET A 663 -11.48 -9.42 21.25
C MET A 663 -11.01 -10.83 21.67
N PRO A 664 -9.83 -11.30 21.26
CA PRO A 664 -9.25 -12.52 21.82
C PRO A 664 -8.60 -12.26 23.18
N ASP A 665 -8.77 -13.17 24.15
CA ASP A 665 -8.12 -13.12 25.47
C ASP A 665 -6.62 -12.82 25.34
N TRP A 666 -5.96 -13.38 24.32
CA TRP A 666 -4.53 -13.19 24.06
C TRP A 666 -4.15 -11.72 23.86
N PHE A 667 -4.96 -10.94 23.13
CA PHE A 667 -4.73 -9.54 22.83
C PHE A 667 -4.87 -8.69 24.10
N GLU A 668 -5.95 -8.92 24.85
CA GLU A 668 -6.21 -8.20 26.09
C GLU A 668 -5.12 -8.44 27.15
N ASN A 669 -4.60 -9.66 27.23
CA ASN A 669 -3.50 -9.97 28.14
C ASN A 669 -2.17 -9.29 27.77
N GLN A 670 -2.04 -8.64 26.59
CA GLN A 670 -0.88 -7.77 26.27
C GLN A 670 -1.07 -6.33 26.76
N HIS A 671 -2.29 -5.91 27.11
CA HIS A 671 -2.63 -4.50 27.31
C HIS A 671 -3.30 -4.27 28.68
N THR A 672 -2.56 -3.64 29.60
CA THR A 672 -2.98 -3.43 31.01
C THR A 672 -4.23 -2.58 31.23
N HIS A 673 -4.79 -2.01 30.17
CA HIS A 673 -6.04 -1.24 30.17
C HIS A 673 -7.26 -2.02 29.65
N LEU A 674 -7.07 -3.29 29.24
CA LEU A 674 -8.11 -4.26 28.85
C LEU A 674 -8.28 -5.34 29.94
N ASN A 675 -9.32 -6.17 29.85
CA ASN A 675 -9.58 -7.20 30.86
C ASN A 675 -10.57 -8.26 30.32
N PRO A 676 -10.14 -9.53 30.10
CA PRO A 676 -10.93 -10.61 29.46
C PRO A 676 -12.05 -11.20 30.34
N ASN A 677 -12.65 -10.35 31.17
CA ASN A 677 -13.73 -10.62 32.13
C ASN A 677 -14.65 -9.37 32.30
N ASN A 678 -14.57 -8.40 31.39
CA ASN A 678 -15.33 -7.14 31.36
C ASN A 678 -15.69 -6.71 29.92
N PRO A 679 -16.83 -7.15 29.35
CA PRO A 679 -17.19 -6.93 27.94
C PRO A 679 -17.76 -5.52 27.68
N ASN A 680 -17.17 -4.50 28.31
CA ASN A 680 -17.58 -3.10 28.24
C ASN A 680 -16.43 -2.19 27.78
N ASP A 681 -15.16 -2.60 27.94
CA ASP A 681 -14.01 -1.82 27.48
C ASP A 681 -13.75 -1.96 25.96
N MET A 682 -14.28 -2.99 25.29
CA MET A 682 -14.41 -3.08 23.82
C MET A 682 -14.89 -1.77 23.15
N LEU A 683 -15.81 -1.05 23.81
CA LEU A 683 -16.40 0.23 23.35
C LEU A 683 -15.80 1.47 24.04
N MET A 684 -14.91 1.30 25.02
CA MET A 684 -14.06 2.38 25.50
C MET A 684 -13.03 2.75 24.42
N ALA A 685 -12.33 3.86 24.62
CA ALA A 685 -11.22 4.27 23.76
C ALA A 685 -10.02 4.55 24.65
N HIS A 686 -8.92 3.85 24.39
CA HIS A 686 -7.61 4.11 24.97
C HIS A 686 -6.74 4.90 23.97
N VAL A 687 -5.90 5.80 24.47
CA VAL A 687 -5.08 6.71 23.64
C VAL A 687 -3.77 6.04 23.26
N ASP A 688 -2.97 5.59 24.23
CA ASP A 688 -1.58 5.20 23.99
C ASP A 688 -1.40 3.69 23.99
N TRP A 689 -1.12 3.13 22.82
CA TRP A 689 -0.92 1.69 22.62
C TRP A 689 0.54 1.41 22.30
N SER A 690 1.06 0.30 22.80
CA SER A 690 2.39 -0.22 22.47
C SER A 690 2.26 -1.68 22.09
N PHE A 691 2.93 -2.07 21.01
CA PHE A 691 2.86 -3.41 20.43
C PHE A 691 4.25 -4.07 20.46
N SER A 692 4.28 -5.39 20.64
CA SER A 692 5.49 -6.22 20.65
C SER A 692 6.31 -6.14 19.36
N GLU A 693 5.65 -5.73 18.28
CA GLU A 693 6.12 -5.61 16.90
C GLU A 693 6.95 -4.33 16.65
N GLY A 694 7.41 -3.65 17.70
CA GLY A 694 8.34 -2.51 17.62
C GLY A 694 7.71 -1.15 17.33
N TYR A 695 6.39 -1.02 17.50
CA TYR A 695 5.68 0.24 17.25
C TYR A 695 4.66 0.62 18.33
N ALA A 696 4.36 1.91 18.40
CA ALA A 696 3.31 2.48 19.25
C ALA A 696 2.25 3.20 18.41
N VAL A 697 1.03 3.34 18.95
CA VAL A 697 -0.11 3.99 18.28
C VAL A 697 -0.78 4.98 19.25
N THR A 698 -0.83 6.26 18.87
CA THR A 698 -1.51 7.32 19.63
C THR A 698 -2.87 7.62 19.00
N ASN A 699 -3.94 7.14 19.63
CA ASN A 699 -5.33 7.15 19.17
C ASN A 699 -6.08 8.45 19.56
N ASN A 700 -5.62 9.59 19.03
CA ASN A 700 -6.32 10.88 19.17
C ASN A 700 -7.70 10.91 18.46
N ALA A 701 -7.88 10.07 17.44
CA ALA A 701 -9.10 9.92 16.66
C ALA A 701 -10.29 9.38 17.45
N GLY A 702 -10.05 8.65 18.56
CA GLY A 702 -11.09 8.08 19.41
C GLY A 702 -11.72 6.80 18.86
N TYR A 703 -10.96 5.99 18.11
CA TYR A 703 -11.30 4.60 17.81
C TYR A 703 -11.57 3.82 19.12
N THR A 704 -12.48 2.84 19.10
CA THR A 704 -12.67 1.98 20.28
C THR A 704 -11.58 0.94 20.42
N ASN A 705 -11.42 0.36 21.61
CA ASN A 705 -10.43 -0.68 21.88
C ASN A 705 -10.60 -1.88 20.91
N LEU A 706 -11.84 -2.29 20.67
CA LEU A 706 -12.19 -3.30 19.66
C LEU A 706 -11.84 -2.89 18.22
N GLU A 707 -11.85 -1.60 17.88
CA GLU A 707 -11.43 -1.14 16.54
C GLU A 707 -9.91 -1.12 16.37
N ILE A 708 -9.16 -0.88 17.45
CA ILE A 708 -7.69 -1.02 17.46
C ILE A 708 -7.30 -2.50 17.40
N CYS A 709 -7.97 -3.36 18.18
CA CYS A 709 -7.85 -4.83 18.08
C CYS A 709 -8.11 -5.33 16.66
N ALA A 710 -9.24 -4.94 16.06
CA ALA A 710 -9.61 -5.35 14.71
C ALA A 710 -8.64 -4.82 13.63
N GLU A 711 -7.88 -3.76 13.90
CA GLU A 711 -6.86 -3.24 12.99
C GLU A 711 -5.50 -3.92 13.14
N TYR A 712 -5.09 -4.23 14.37
CA TYR A 712 -3.91 -5.04 14.65
C TYR A 712 -3.98 -6.40 13.95
N TYR A 713 -5.12 -7.11 14.05
CA TYR A 713 -5.31 -8.37 13.31
C TYR A 713 -5.40 -8.20 11.79
N ALA A 714 -5.73 -7.00 11.28
CA ALA A 714 -5.69 -6.71 9.84
C ALA A 714 -4.26 -6.50 9.31
N GLY A 715 -3.27 -6.33 10.18
CA GLY A 715 -1.95 -5.82 9.80
C GLY A 715 -1.98 -4.35 9.38
N GLY A 716 -2.91 -3.57 9.93
CA GLY A 716 -3.17 -2.20 9.48
C GLY A 716 -2.08 -1.22 9.89
N PHE A 717 -1.41 -1.43 11.03
CA PHE A 717 -0.37 -0.52 11.51
C PHE A 717 0.92 -0.67 10.72
N GLU A 718 1.29 -1.90 10.38
CA GLU A 718 2.35 -2.25 9.44
C GLU A 718 2.04 -1.66 8.04
N THR A 719 0.78 -1.74 7.62
CA THR A 719 0.29 -1.11 6.38
C THR A 719 0.43 0.42 6.39
N MET A 720 0.50 1.07 7.55
CA MET A 720 0.77 2.50 7.69
C MET A 720 2.27 2.84 7.76
N ILE A 721 3.14 1.88 8.08
CA ILE A 721 4.59 2.05 8.16
C ILE A 721 5.24 1.79 6.79
N ASP A 722 5.00 0.61 6.20
CA ASP A 722 5.68 0.16 4.97
C ASP A 722 4.71 -0.02 3.79
N GLY A 723 3.40 -0.03 4.03
CA GLY A 723 2.38 -0.25 3.00
C GLY A 723 2.03 -1.73 2.77
N THR A 724 2.65 -2.67 3.49
CA THR A 724 2.25 -4.07 3.47
C THR A 724 1.62 -4.47 4.78
N ASN A 725 0.65 -5.39 4.73
CA ASN A 725 0.11 -5.99 5.94
C ASN A 725 0.89 -7.27 6.34
N ASN A 726 2.21 -7.27 6.16
CA ASN A 726 3.12 -8.31 6.66
C ASN A 726 3.61 -7.92 8.07
N LEU A 727 3.65 -8.88 9.00
CA LEU A 727 4.25 -8.64 10.33
C LEU A 727 5.79 -8.67 10.25
N ASN A 728 6.34 -9.42 9.29
CA ASN A 728 7.77 -9.51 9.07
C ASN A 728 8.16 -8.49 7.99
N ILE A 729 8.40 -7.24 8.39
CA ILE A 729 8.75 -6.13 7.47
C ILE A 729 10.02 -6.46 6.62
N ASN A 730 10.84 -7.41 7.07
CA ASN A 730 12.12 -7.80 6.48
C ASN A 730 12.08 -9.08 5.59
N ASP A 731 10.91 -9.70 5.34
CA ASP A 731 10.72 -10.94 4.51
C ASP A 731 10.32 -10.71 3.03
#